data_AF-A0AAU0ZAL6-F1
#
_entry.id   AF-A0AAU0ZAL6-F1
#
_cell.length_a   1.000
_cell.length_b   1.000
_cell.length_c   1.000
_cell.angle_alpha   90.00
_cell.angle_beta   90.00
_cell.angle_gamma   90.00
#
_symmetry.space_group_name_H-M   'P 1'
#
loop_
_entity.id
_entity.type
_entity.pdbx_description
1 polymer ?
#
loop_
_entity_poly.entity_id
_entity_poly.type
_entity_poly.pdbx_seq_one_letter_code
_entity_poly.pdbx_strand_id
1 'polypeptide(L)'
;MSNARHDADEADRPGRQNNGGRQVRRRTVLAAAGTVPIVAASAGGASAAPVRPGGDSPGSGVTGLTVEHRTGPLGTDAARPRFGWRMQSPVRGRGQGAYRILVARSPDRLSAARADVWDSGRVRSDESVAVRFAGKQLSASTRYHWTVTVWDTDGRPVDTSAPSSFETGLMSSDGVAGWDGAQWIGMKGKVPNSAGAPMLRKEKALKSRSRVREARLYISALGVYDAYVNGDHVTVPQDGGTTTELLPPGWTNYDARVNYMTYDVTTLVSRKQSATVAVVLGNGWYNGRVSEGSTYYSEDGNALAVKAKLLIRYADGTSQSIVTGPDDGWKATDTGPYRADDIYDGQTYDARKELPGWTSSGFDTSAWSDVERVGFDTKYPDAQLLAYPAETARFMHRWDRRPQSVTVATGVTGQDGSPNGKGRIVVDPARTTTAPAKAASTPVTIAEGETAVLDLGQNMVGVARYSLRGQAGTQVEFTFGEMLNDDSDGADGPEGSVYRANLRTAKATSTYLLKGDPQGETHQDSLTFYGFRYVSVTATDTVTLTGLTGRVATSAIRETGTVTTDDADINQLASNIRWGQRGNYLWVPTDCPQRDERLGWTGDTQVFATTGLYNADATAFLSHFQDTVVDSAVIYGQDKAQFTGVAPGGRYNFPGGGSGWADCGVILPWTVWQMTGDATVIERSWPALTRYLDWIRQQTGDTYAGQGSLTGDWLAPQKTSAQLMSDVYYGYVARLMAQMARAIDRPSEGKAYENLFDRIRQAFMTKYLTTEDGRVTLRSSLGDASPIEPGADPDQKTEDNSQTALLWVLKLGFYETESQRRALVALLADNIGNDAAYKAAHPKSSRGAYAENTLSVGFLGVNVLAPVLTDEGRTDLAYELLHQDAVPSWLFSVKNGATTVWERWNSYSEDAGFGPVSMNSFNHYAYGAIMEWMYAYMAGIARDPDSPGFKRFVLQPHLDPTGRITRVSGSYASPYGEITSAWRLVEAGRTLEYDAVVPANTEAVLRLPAAAGDDAVREGRTPFARVDGVRFLGRTDGVSAFRIPSGRYHLTARQH
;
A
#
# COMPACT_ATOMS: atom_id res chain seq x y z
N MET A 1 -58.97 -35.99 29.12
CA MET A 1 -60.39 -36.13 29.55
C MET A 1 -61.07 -34.80 29.26
N SER A 2 -62.29 -34.82 28.70
CA SER A 2 -63.20 -33.65 28.54
C SER A 2 -62.71 -32.45 27.69
N ASN A 3 -63.58 -31.54 27.24
CA ASN A 3 -64.63 -31.66 26.19
C ASN A 3 -65.04 -30.24 25.71
N ALA A 4 -65.67 -30.12 24.54
CA ALA A 4 -66.29 -28.88 23.96
C ALA A 4 -65.33 -27.69 23.68
N ARG A 5 -65.43 -26.86 22.61
CA ARG A 5 -66.44 -26.43 21.61
C ARG A 5 -67.22 -25.13 21.92
N HIS A 6 -67.02 -24.12 21.07
CA HIS A 6 -68.00 -23.47 20.17
C HIS A 6 -67.14 -22.69 19.11
N ASP A 7 -67.37 -22.74 17.79
CA ASP A 7 -68.50 -22.27 16.95
C ASP A 7 -68.52 -20.73 16.84
N ALA A 8 -68.69 -20.04 15.69
CA ALA A 8 -68.68 -20.35 14.24
C ALA A 8 -68.51 -18.97 13.48
N ASP A 9 -68.66 -18.69 12.16
CA ASP A 9 -68.92 -19.36 10.86
C ASP A 9 -68.60 -18.32 9.72
N GLU A 10 -68.76 -18.42 8.38
CA GLU A 10 -69.20 -19.47 7.43
C GLU A 10 -68.48 -19.34 6.03
N ALA A 11 -69.08 -18.66 5.02
CA ALA A 11 -68.82 -18.85 3.57
C ALA A 11 -68.77 -17.52 2.74
N ASP A 12 -68.68 -17.43 1.39
CA ASP A 12 -68.89 -18.41 0.29
C ASP A 12 -68.12 -18.10 -1.04
N ARG A 13 -68.16 -19.01 -2.05
CA ARG A 13 -67.61 -18.91 -3.44
C ARG A 13 -68.30 -19.81 -4.48
N PRO A 14 -68.39 -19.35 -5.75
CA PRO A 14 -67.85 -20.07 -6.93
C PRO A 14 -67.04 -19.13 -7.87
N GLY A 15 -66.40 -19.48 -9.00
CA GLY A 15 -66.02 -20.71 -9.74
C GLY A 15 -64.69 -20.40 -10.53
N ARG A 16 -63.97 -21.23 -11.31
CA ARG A 16 -64.11 -22.51 -12.05
C ARG A 16 -64.77 -22.42 -13.44
N GLN A 17 -64.19 -22.93 -14.54
CA GLN A 17 -62.87 -23.58 -14.81
C GLN A 17 -62.50 -23.29 -16.30
N ASN A 18 -61.38 -23.67 -16.92
CA ASN A 18 -60.31 -24.67 -16.69
C ASN A 18 -58.94 -24.09 -17.21
N ASN A 19 -57.79 -24.75 -17.42
CA ASN A 19 -57.31 -26.16 -17.38
C ASN A 19 -55.80 -26.21 -16.98
N GLY A 20 -55.11 -27.35 -17.13
CA GLY A 20 -53.72 -27.57 -16.68
C GLY A 20 -52.59 -27.34 -17.71
N GLY A 21 -51.31 -27.49 -17.33
CA GLY A 21 -50.77 -27.67 -15.97
C GLY A 21 -49.47 -28.51 -15.87
N ARG A 22 -48.71 -28.32 -14.78
CA ARG A 22 -47.72 -29.29 -14.25
C ARG A 22 -47.37 -29.00 -12.78
N GLN A 23 -46.86 -30.00 -12.07
CA GLN A 23 -46.46 -30.00 -10.64
C GLN A 23 -45.03 -29.42 -10.47
N VAL A 24 -44.42 -29.18 -9.28
CA VAL A 24 -44.56 -29.74 -7.91
C VAL A 24 -44.48 -28.62 -6.84
N ARG A 25 -44.85 -28.92 -5.58
CA ARG A 25 -45.08 -27.98 -4.46
C ARG A 25 -43.86 -27.67 -3.58
N ARG A 26 -43.92 -26.52 -2.90
CA ARG A 26 -43.19 -26.22 -1.63
C ARG A 26 -43.61 -27.15 -0.49
N ARG A 27 -42.77 -27.25 0.54
CA ARG A 27 -43.16 -27.56 1.93
C ARG A 27 -42.64 -26.46 2.87
N THR A 28 -43.37 -26.21 3.94
CA THR A 28 -42.96 -25.38 5.08
C THR A 28 -43.19 -26.21 6.35
N VAL A 29 -42.30 -26.10 7.34
CA VAL A 29 -42.42 -26.74 8.65
C VAL A 29 -41.97 -25.73 9.71
N LEU A 30 -42.67 -25.69 10.84
CA LEU A 30 -42.32 -24.83 11.97
C LEU A 30 -41.15 -25.41 12.77
N ALA A 31 -40.40 -24.56 13.45
CA ALA A 31 -39.62 -24.93 14.63
C ALA A 31 -40.25 -24.31 15.88
N ALA A 32 -40.27 -25.06 16.98
CA ALA A 32 -40.72 -24.60 18.30
C ALA A 32 -39.52 -24.51 19.26
N ALA A 33 -39.71 -23.83 20.39
CA ALA A 33 -38.62 -23.40 21.27
C ALA A 33 -37.93 -24.53 22.05
N GLY A 34 -36.66 -24.29 22.38
CA GLY A 34 -35.92 -24.98 23.44
C GLY A 34 -35.08 -23.97 24.23
N THR A 35 -35.21 -23.95 25.55
CA THR A 35 -34.54 -22.99 26.45
C THR A 35 -33.24 -23.56 27.00
N VAL A 36 -32.17 -22.74 26.97
CA VAL A 36 -30.87 -23.00 27.60
C VAL A 36 -30.40 -21.69 28.26
N PRO A 37 -29.84 -21.70 29.48
CA PRO A 37 -29.76 -20.50 30.32
C PRO A 37 -28.55 -19.59 30.04
N ILE A 38 -28.62 -18.38 30.61
CA ILE A 38 -27.52 -17.42 30.70
C ILE A 38 -26.41 -18.00 31.60
N VAL A 39 -25.18 -18.00 31.11
CA VAL A 39 -23.95 -18.03 31.92
C VAL A 39 -23.07 -16.89 31.44
N ALA A 40 -22.58 -16.05 32.36
CA ALA A 40 -21.77 -14.90 32.01
C ALA A 40 -20.35 -15.30 31.61
N ALA A 41 -19.83 -14.71 30.52
CA ALA A 41 -18.42 -14.78 30.16
C ALA A 41 -17.69 -13.54 30.71
N SER A 42 -16.87 -13.75 31.75
CA SER A 42 -15.94 -12.74 32.26
C SER A 42 -14.83 -12.45 31.24
N ALA A 43 -14.38 -11.19 31.16
CA ALA A 43 -13.19 -10.85 30.40
C ALA A 43 -11.95 -11.58 30.97
N GLY A 44 -11.17 -12.21 30.09
CA GLY A 44 -9.93 -12.89 30.42
C GLY A 44 -9.12 -13.12 29.15
N GLY A 45 -7.85 -12.74 29.14
CA GLY A 45 -6.97 -12.90 27.99
C GLY A 45 -6.69 -14.37 27.70
N ALA A 46 -7.01 -14.83 26.49
CA ALA A 46 -6.73 -16.17 26.03
C ALA A 46 -5.62 -16.14 24.96
N SER A 47 -4.52 -16.84 25.22
CA SER A 47 -3.53 -17.17 24.20
C SER A 47 -4.21 -17.91 23.03
N ALA A 48 -3.90 -17.51 21.80
CA ALA A 48 -4.30 -18.24 20.62
C ALA A 48 -3.56 -19.58 20.55
N ALA A 49 -4.16 -20.62 21.13
CA ALA A 49 -3.68 -21.99 20.96
C ALA A 49 -3.69 -22.37 19.47
N PRO A 50 -2.67 -23.07 18.95
CA PRO A 50 -2.56 -23.36 17.53
C PRO A 50 -3.72 -24.21 17.04
N VAL A 51 -4.41 -23.73 15.99
CA VAL A 51 -5.46 -24.47 15.33
C VAL A 51 -4.85 -25.72 14.68
N ARG A 52 -5.07 -26.88 15.29
CA ARG A 52 -4.77 -28.17 14.65
C ARG A 52 -5.60 -28.25 13.35
N PRO A 53 -5.00 -28.47 12.18
CA PRO A 53 -5.76 -28.66 10.95
C PRO A 53 -6.60 -29.94 11.04
N GLY A 54 -7.91 -29.77 11.23
CA GLY A 54 -8.88 -30.85 11.13
C GLY A 54 -8.89 -31.41 9.71
N GLY A 55 -8.89 -32.74 9.58
CA GLY A 55 -8.54 -33.41 8.34
C GLY A 55 -9.55 -33.19 7.21
N ASP A 56 -9.13 -32.43 6.19
CA ASP A 56 -9.19 -32.85 4.79
C ASP A 56 -7.83 -32.52 4.16
N SER A 57 -7.17 -33.49 3.53
CA SER A 57 -5.93 -33.24 2.80
C SER A 57 -6.25 -32.73 1.40
N PRO A 58 -5.94 -31.47 1.04
CA PRO A 58 -6.19 -30.98 -0.30
C PRO A 58 -5.37 -31.81 -1.31
N GLY A 59 -6.04 -32.26 -2.38
CA GLY A 59 -5.39 -32.97 -3.48
C GLY A 59 -4.37 -32.09 -4.20
N SER A 60 -3.59 -32.69 -5.11
CA SER A 60 -2.80 -31.88 -6.05
C SER A 60 -3.74 -31.12 -6.98
N GLY A 61 -3.45 -29.85 -7.26
CA GLY A 61 -4.33 -28.98 -8.05
C GLY A 61 -3.67 -27.68 -8.51
N VAL A 62 -4.30 -26.98 -9.45
CA VAL A 62 -3.84 -25.67 -9.95
C VAL A 62 -4.81 -24.56 -9.54
N THR A 63 -4.28 -23.55 -8.86
CA THR A 63 -5.03 -22.51 -8.14
C THR A 63 -4.42 -21.13 -8.38
N GLY A 64 -5.00 -20.06 -7.79
CA GLY A 64 -4.39 -18.73 -7.80
C GLY A 64 -4.21 -18.14 -9.19
N LEU A 65 -5.17 -18.36 -10.09
CA LEU A 65 -5.10 -17.90 -11.48
C LEU A 65 -5.14 -16.37 -11.58
N THR A 66 -4.07 -15.77 -12.09
CA THR A 66 -3.93 -14.33 -12.29
C THR A 66 -3.70 -13.95 -13.74
N VAL A 67 -4.07 -12.71 -14.08
CA VAL A 67 -3.74 -12.04 -15.33
C VAL A 67 -3.28 -10.63 -14.96
N GLU A 68 -2.11 -10.19 -15.45
CA GLU A 68 -1.46 -8.94 -15.00
C GLU A 68 -1.35 -8.87 -13.45
N HIS A 69 -0.96 -9.98 -12.83
CA HIS A 69 -0.91 -10.24 -11.36
C HIS A 69 -2.26 -10.17 -10.61
N ARG A 70 -3.33 -9.68 -11.23
CA ARG A 70 -4.67 -9.54 -10.62
C ARG A 70 -5.55 -10.78 -10.83
N THR A 71 -6.44 -11.05 -9.89
CA THR A 71 -7.44 -12.13 -10.03
C THR A 71 -8.62 -11.68 -10.88
N GLY A 72 -8.75 -12.24 -12.08
CA GLY A 72 -9.88 -12.02 -12.98
C GLY A 72 -10.15 -10.55 -13.38
N PRO A 73 -9.13 -9.78 -13.81
CA PRO A 73 -9.25 -8.34 -14.00
C PRO A 73 -10.27 -7.94 -15.06
N LEU A 74 -10.99 -6.85 -14.75
CA LEU A 74 -11.89 -6.14 -15.66
C LEU A 74 -11.18 -4.86 -16.15
N GLY A 75 -11.15 -4.64 -17.46
CA GLY A 75 -10.55 -3.45 -18.07
C GLY A 75 -9.03 -3.50 -18.13
N THR A 76 -8.43 -4.53 -18.73
CA THR A 76 -6.98 -4.53 -19.03
C THR A 76 -6.70 -4.15 -20.48
N ASP A 77 -5.78 -3.20 -20.70
CA ASP A 77 -5.34 -2.78 -22.04
C ASP A 77 -4.05 -3.48 -22.50
N ALA A 78 -3.52 -4.42 -21.71
CA ALA A 78 -2.33 -5.19 -22.08
C ALA A 78 -2.58 -5.99 -23.37
N ALA A 79 -1.91 -5.62 -24.47
CA ALA A 79 -2.06 -6.28 -25.77
C ALA A 79 -1.50 -7.73 -25.79
N ARG A 80 -0.58 -8.04 -24.87
CA ARG A 80 -0.07 -9.40 -24.59
C ARG A 80 -0.07 -9.62 -23.07
N PRO A 81 -1.23 -9.93 -22.45
CA PRO A 81 -1.31 -10.04 -21.01
C PRO A 81 -0.48 -11.20 -20.46
N ARG A 82 -0.01 -11.05 -19.23
CA ARG A 82 0.83 -11.98 -18.49
C ARG A 82 -0.03 -12.86 -17.58
N PHE A 83 0.05 -14.17 -17.74
CA PHE A 83 -0.69 -15.17 -16.96
C PHE A 83 0.15 -15.69 -15.78
N GLY A 84 -0.50 -15.99 -14.66
CA GLY A 84 0.12 -16.64 -13.50
C GLY A 84 -0.77 -17.71 -12.89
N TRP A 85 -0.16 -18.74 -12.29
CA TRP A 85 -0.85 -19.80 -11.56
C TRP A 85 0.04 -20.44 -10.48
N ARG A 86 -0.61 -21.00 -9.46
CA ARG A 86 0.02 -21.66 -8.32
C ARG A 86 -0.28 -23.16 -8.34
N MET A 87 0.71 -23.98 -8.01
CA MET A 87 0.52 -25.41 -7.80
C MET A 87 0.28 -25.69 -6.31
N GLN A 88 -0.67 -26.58 -6.01
CA GLN A 88 -0.82 -27.19 -4.70
C GLN A 88 -0.51 -28.68 -4.81
N SER A 89 0.15 -29.26 -3.80
CA SER A 89 0.40 -30.69 -3.71
C SER A 89 0.66 -31.11 -2.26
N PRO A 90 0.07 -32.22 -1.77
CA PRO A 90 0.48 -32.85 -0.52
C PRO A 90 1.76 -33.69 -0.68
N VAL A 91 2.21 -33.95 -1.91
CA VAL A 91 3.40 -34.76 -2.20
C VAL A 91 4.63 -33.85 -2.30
N ARG A 92 5.68 -34.17 -1.53
CA ARG A 92 6.97 -33.48 -1.60
C ARG A 92 7.61 -33.60 -2.99
N GLY A 93 8.37 -32.59 -3.40
CA GLY A 93 9.09 -32.59 -4.68
C GLY A 93 8.22 -32.44 -5.93
N ARG A 94 6.92 -32.11 -5.79
CA ARG A 94 6.11 -31.76 -6.97
C ARG A 94 6.56 -30.42 -7.54
N GLY A 95 7.02 -30.46 -8.79
CA GLY A 95 7.24 -29.28 -9.64
C GLY A 95 6.57 -29.43 -11.01
N GLN A 96 6.55 -28.36 -11.79
CA GLN A 96 6.02 -28.35 -13.15
C GLN A 96 7.08 -28.83 -14.15
N GLY A 97 6.69 -29.69 -15.09
CA GLY A 97 7.51 -30.04 -16.26
C GLY A 97 6.93 -29.53 -17.59
N ALA A 98 5.62 -29.23 -17.62
CA ALA A 98 4.96 -28.62 -18.76
C ALA A 98 3.62 -27.97 -18.38
N TYR A 99 3.17 -27.02 -19.19
CA TYR A 99 1.83 -26.43 -19.11
C TYR A 99 1.12 -26.38 -20.48
N ARG A 100 -0.19 -26.12 -20.46
CA ARG A 100 -0.99 -25.76 -21.64
C ARG A 100 -2.07 -24.75 -21.25
N ILE A 101 -2.03 -23.56 -21.81
CA ILE A 101 -3.06 -22.53 -21.67
C ILE A 101 -4.03 -22.64 -22.84
N LEU A 102 -5.32 -22.61 -22.55
CA LEU A 102 -6.40 -22.41 -23.52
C LEU A 102 -7.08 -21.08 -23.23
N VAL A 103 -7.33 -20.26 -24.27
CA VAL A 103 -8.11 -19.02 -24.18
C VAL A 103 -9.19 -19.02 -25.26
N ALA A 104 -10.42 -18.70 -24.86
CA ALA A 104 -11.59 -18.65 -25.74
C ALA A 104 -12.54 -17.51 -25.39
N ARG A 105 -13.40 -17.12 -26.34
CA ARG A 105 -14.43 -16.08 -26.15
C ARG A 105 -15.65 -16.55 -25.31
N SER A 106 -15.73 -17.84 -24.99
CA SER A 106 -16.78 -18.41 -24.14
C SER A 106 -16.31 -19.70 -23.43
N PRO A 107 -16.86 -20.06 -22.26
CA PRO A 107 -16.38 -21.21 -21.48
C PRO A 107 -16.54 -22.57 -22.18
N ASP A 108 -17.62 -22.76 -22.95
CA ASP A 108 -17.94 -23.99 -23.69
C ASP A 108 -16.95 -24.33 -24.82
N ARG A 109 -16.07 -23.37 -25.15
CA ARG A 109 -15.03 -23.49 -26.17
C ARG A 109 -13.63 -23.75 -25.59
N LEU A 110 -13.49 -23.87 -24.27
CA LEU A 110 -12.24 -24.22 -23.59
C LEU A 110 -11.88 -25.71 -23.76
N SER A 111 -11.52 -26.07 -24.99
CA SER A 111 -10.97 -27.37 -25.35
C SER A 111 -10.04 -27.22 -26.55
N ALA A 112 -9.04 -28.11 -26.67
CA ALA A 112 -8.02 -28.07 -27.71
C ALA A 112 -8.58 -28.03 -29.16
N ALA A 113 -9.80 -28.51 -29.39
CA ALA A 113 -10.45 -28.52 -30.69
C ALA A 113 -11.38 -27.30 -30.95
N ARG A 114 -11.54 -26.39 -29.98
CA ARG A 114 -12.53 -25.29 -30.04
C ARG A 114 -12.01 -23.92 -29.57
N ALA A 115 -10.89 -23.89 -28.84
CA ALA A 115 -10.31 -22.66 -28.28
C ALA A 115 -9.96 -21.69 -29.41
N ASP A 116 -10.60 -20.52 -29.43
CA ASP A 116 -10.65 -19.67 -30.62
C ASP A 116 -9.74 -18.45 -30.59
N VAL A 117 -9.10 -18.20 -29.45
CA VAL A 117 -8.20 -17.07 -29.22
C VAL A 117 -6.76 -17.54 -29.02
N TRP A 118 -6.53 -18.54 -28.16
CA TRP A 118 -5.23 -19.16 -27.97
C TRP A 118 -5.33 -20.62 -27.54
N ASP A 119 -4.39 -21.43 -28.03
CA ASP A 119 -3.99 -22.70 -27.44
C ASP A 119 -2.45 -22.71 -27.50
N SER A 120 -1.78 -22.79 -26.36
CA SER A 120 -0.31 -22.78 -26.32
C SER A 120 0.34 -24.09 -26.80
N GLY A 121 -0.46 -25.14 -27.00
CA GLY A 121 0.05 -26.51 -27.00
C GLY A 121 0.62 -26.90 -25.63
N ARG A 122 1.23 -28.09 -25.54
CA ARG A 122 1.96 -28.52 -24.33
C ARG A 122 3.38 -27.93 -24.37
N VAL A 123 3.57 -26.78 -23.71
CA VAL A 123 4.87 -26.12 -23.57
C VAL A 123 5.68 -26.82 -22.49
N ARG A 124 6.92 -27.22 -22.79
CA ARG A 124 7.88 -27.71 -21.78
C ARG A 124 8.57 -26.51 -21.12
N SER A 125 8.06 -26.09 -19.97
CA SER A 125 8.61 -25.03 -19.12
C SER A 125 8.07 -25.24 -17.70
N ASP A 126 8.87 -24.89 -16.69
CA ASP A 126 8.52 -24.87 -15.27
C ASP A 126 8.13 -23.46 -14.78
N GLU A 127 7.98 -22.50 -15.69
CA GLU A 127 7.44 -21.17 -15.43
C GLU A 127 5.93 -21.23 -15.16
N SER A 128 5.48 -20.55 -14.10
CA SER A 128 4.06 -20.38 -13.77
C SER A 128 3.70 -18.95 -13.37
N VAL A 129 4.57 -17.99 -13.71
CA VAL A 129 4.47 -16.57 -13.35
C VAL A 129 4.82 -15.75 -14.58
N ALA A 130 4.11 -14.64 -14.79
CA ALA A 130 4.30 -13.67 -15.88
C ALA A 130 4.26 -14.25 -17.32
N VAL A 131 3.72 -15.46 -17.52
CA VAL A 131 3.74 -16.20 -18.79
C VAL A 131 2.95 -15.44 -19.86
N ARG A 132 3.63 -14.96 -20.90
CA ARG A 132 3.05 -13.99 -21.85
C ARG A 132 2.10 -14.64 -22.84
N PHE A 133 1.00 -13.93 -23.11
CA PHE A 133 0.06 -14.28 -24.17
C PHE A 133 0.73 -14.33 -25.56
N ALA A 134 0.59 -15.47 -26.23
CA ALA A 134 1.05 -15.69 -27.61
C ALA A 134 -0.10 -16.11 -28.55
N GLY A 135 -1.33 -15.68 -28.25
CA GLY A 135 -2.52 -15.97 -29.06
C GLY A 135 -2.81 -14.93 -30.13
N LYS A 136 -4.00 -15.02 -30.72
CA LYS A 136 -4.54 -14.03 -31.67
C LYS A 136 -4.74 -12.69 -30.99
N GLN A 137 -4.55 -11.59 -31.72
CA GLN A 137 -4.78 -10.23 -31.24
C GLN A 137 -6.13 -10.10 -30.51
N LEU A 138 -6.08 -9.57 -29.29
CA LEU A 138 -7.25 -9.34 -28.48
C LEU A 138 -8.03 -8.11 -29.02
N SER A 139 -9.35 -8.23 -29.05
CA SER A 139 -10.29 -7.13 -29.31
C SER A 139 -10.65 -6.40 -28.02
N ALA A 140 -10.90 -5.10 -28.11
CA ALA A 140 -11.38 -4.24 -27.01
C ALA A 140 -12.75 -4.67 -26.45
N SER A 141 -13.05 -4.25 -25.22
CA SER A 141 -14.31 -4.48 -24.50
C SER A 141 -14.77 -5.94 -24.56
N THR A 142 -13.86 -6.91 -24.49
CA THR A 142 -14.16 -8.32 -24.75
C THR A 142 -13.69 -9.19 -23.60
N ARG A 143 -14.60 -10.03 -23.09
CA ARG A 143 -14.28 -11.04 -22.08
C ARG A 143 -13.66 -12.26 -22.73
N TYR A 144 -12.56 -12.71 -22.13
CA TYR A 144 -11.85 -13.92 -22.49
C TYR A 144 -11.89 -14.87 -21.31
N HIS A 145 -12.27 -16.11 -21.55
CA HIS A 145 -12.19 -17.19 -20.57
C HIS A 145 -10.92 -18.00 -20.83
N TRP A 146 -10.32 -18.53 -19.77
CA TRP A 146 -9.10 -19.33 -19.88
C TRP A 146 -8.98 -20.42 -18.82
N THR A 147 -8.17 -21.43 -19.14
CA THR A 147 -7.77 -22.53 -18.25
C THR A 147 -6.31 -22.88 -18.52
N VAL A 148 -5.59 -23.31 -17.49
CA VAL A 148 -4.28 -23.95 -17.64
C VAL A 148 -4.33 -25.41 -17.20
N THR A 149 -3.73 -26.29 -18.00
CA THR A 149 -3.43 -27.68 -17.62
C THR A 149 -1.95 -27.79 -17.30
N VAL A 150 -1.61 -28.48 -16.21
CA VAL A 150 -0.23 -28.64 -15.73
C VAL A 150 0.15 -30.12 -15.71
N TRP A 151 1.39 -30.41 -16.10
CA TRP A 151 2.04 -31.71 -15.95
C TRP A 151 3.28 -31.58 -15.06
N ASP A 152 3.58 -32.63 -14.30
CA ASP A 152 4.77 -32.70 -13.45
C ASP A 152 6.06 -32.94 -14.26
N THR A 153 7.19 -32.94 -13.56
CA THR A 153 8.54 -33.18 -14.13
C THR A 153 8.68 -34.56 -14.79
N ASP A 154 7.94 -35.56 -14.31
CA ASP A 154 7.87 -36.90 -14.90
C ASP A 154 6.87 -36.97 -16.07
N GLY A 155 6.25 -35.84 -16.41
CA GLY A 155 5.33 -35.69 -17.51
C GLY A 155 3.90 -36.18 -17.26
N ARG A 156 3.54 -36.55 -16.03
CA ARG A 156 2.18 -36.98 -15.62
C ARG A 156 1.28 -35.76 -15.45
N PRO A 157 -0.04 -35.85 -15.76
CA PRO A 157 -0.97 -34.76 -15.47
C PRO A 157 -1.02 -34.48 -13.97
N VAL A 158 -1.03 -33.20 -13.59
CA VAL A 158 -1.31 -32.75 -12.22
C VAL A 158 -2.79 -32.44 -12.11
N ASP A 159 -3.26 -31.45 -12.88
CA ASP A 159 -4.63 -30.93 -12.86
C ASP A 159 -4.90 -30.02 -14.08
N THR A 160 -6.16 -29.76 -14.37
CA THR A 160 -6.63 -28.66 -15.24
C THR A 160 -7.46 -27.71 -14.39
N SER A 161 -6.96 -26.49 -14.22
CA SER A 161 -7.59 -25.46 -13.39
C SER A 161 -9.04 -25.17 -13.80
N ALA A 162 -9.90 -24.81 -12.84
CA ALA A 162 -11.22 -24.28 -13.13
C ALA A 162 -11.15 -23.03 -14.05
N PRO A 163 -12.12 -22.80 -14.96
CA PRO A 163 -12.10 -21.65 -15.86
C PRO A 163 -12.10 -20.30 -15.13
N SER A 164 -11.09 -19.47 -15.43
CA SER A 164 -11.04 -18.06 -15.05
C SER A 164 -11.42 -17.17 -16.24
N SER A 165 -11.52 -15.86 -16.03
CA SER A 165 -11.74 -14.89 -17.11
C SER A 165 -11.07 -13.56 -16.83
N PHE A 166 -10.56 -12.90 -17.88
CA PHE A 166 -10.20 -11.49 -17.87
C PHE A 166 -11.01 -10.75 -18.92
N GLU A 167 -11.13 -9.44 -18.82
CA GLU A 167 -11.86 -8.63 -19.81
C GLU A 167 -11.04 -7.40 -20.21
N THR A 168 -10.93 -7.18 -21.52
CA THR A 168 -10.14 -6.07 -22.06
C THR A 168 -10.82 -4.73 -21.88
N GLY A 169 -10.01 -3.69 -21.70
CA GLY A 169 -10.44 -2.29 -21.72
C GLY A 169 -10.76 -1.82 -23.15
N LEU A 170 -10.61 -0.52 -23.39
CA LEU A 170 -10.82 0.10 -24.71
C LEU A 170 -9.66 -0.19 -25.68
N MET A 171 -8.52 -0.67 -25.19
CA MET A 171 -7.31 -1.04 -25.94
C MET A 171 -6.79 0.06 -26.88
N SER A 172 -6.89 1.31 -26.45
CA SER A 172 -6.24 2.45 -27.10
C SER A 172 -5.74 3.46 -26.07
N SER A 173 -4.56 4.03 -26.31
CA SER A 173 -3.95 5.09 -25.51
C SER A 173 -4.26 6.49 -26.03
N ASP A 174 -4.75 6.64 -27.26
CA ASP A 174 -5.00 7.94 -27.93
C ASP A 174 -6.19 8.72 -27.33
N GLY A 175 -6.97 8.10 -26.44
CA GLY A 175 -8.19 8.67 -25.90
C GLY A 175 -9.31 8.91 -26.92
N VAL A 176 -9.20 8.44 -28.16
CA VAL A 176 -10.17 8.69 -29.26
C VAL A 176 -10.70 7.38 -29.82
N ALA A 177 -9.81 6.47 -30.26
CA ALA A 177 -10.20 5.12 -30.61
C ALA A 177 -10.76 4.37 -29.39
N GLY A 178 -11.75 3.51 -29.62
CA GLY A 178 -12.45 2.79 -28.56
C GLY A 178 -13.42 3.64 -27.71
N TRP A 179 -13.37 4.98 -27.75
CA TRP A 179 -14.23 5.86 -26.95
C TRP A 179 -15.60 6.19 -27.59
N ASP A 180 -15.91 5.67 -28.77
CA ASP A 180 -17.16 5.90 -29.52
C ASP A 180 -17.52 7.39 -29.70
N GLY A 181 -16.52 8.26 -29.82
CA GLY A 181 -16.69 9.71 -29.93
C GLY A 181 -16.87 10.45 -28.60
N ALA A 182 -16.67 9.80 -27.46
CA ALA A 182 -16.72 10.46 -26.15
C ALA A 182 -15.68 11.59 -26.02
N GLN A 183 -16.13 12.77 -25.63
CA GLN A 183 -15.29 13.96 -25.42
C GLN A 183 -15.14 14.26 -23.92
N TRP A 184 -14.09 15.01 -23.56
CA TRP A 184 -13.99 15.64 -22.25
C TRP A 184 -15.04 16.75 -22.16
N ILE A 185 -15.96 16.68 -21.17
CA ILE A 185 -16.98 17.70 -20.95
C ILE A 185 -16.93 18.26 -19.53
N GLY A 186 -17.12 19.58 -19.41
CA GLY A 186 -17.29 20.31 -18.16
C GLY A 186 -18.63 21.05 -18.12
N MET A 187 -19.00 21.60 -16.97
CA MET A 187 -20.18 22.45 -16.84
C MET A 187 -19.96 23.78 -17.58
N LYS A 188 -20.88 24.17 -18.47
CA LYS A 188 -20.71 25.35 -19.33
C LYS A 188 -20.65 26.64 -18.51
N GLY A 189 -19.57 27.41 -18.69
CA GLY A 189 -19.32 28.66 -17.97
C GLY A 189 -18.89 28.48 -16.51
N LYS A 190 -18.54 27.28 -16.07
CA LYS A 190 -17.99 27.05 -14.73
C LYS A 190 -16.55 27.57 -14.64
N VAL A 191 -16.36 28.66 -13.90
CA VAL A 191 -15.02 29.17 -13.56
C VAL A 191 -14.34 28.20 -12.59
N PRO A 192 -13.07 27.80 -12.80
CA PRO A 192 -12.30 27.04 -11.81
C PRO A 192 -12.29 27.73 -10.43
N ASN A 193 -12.12 26.95 -9.37
CA ASN A 193 -12.09 27.42 -7.97
C ASN A 193 -13.35 28.17 -7.47
N SER A 194 -14.37 28.38 -8.31
CA SER A 194 -15.66 28.93 -7.87
C SER A 194 -16.48 27.90 -7.08
N ALA A 195 -17.17 28.35 -6.02
CA ALA A 195 -17.87 27.48 -5.08
C ALA A 195 -18.90 26.55 -5.74
N GLY A 196 -18.99 25.32 -5.25
CA GLY A 196 -19.88 24.27 -5.78
C GLY A 196 -19.16 23.30 -6.71
N ALA A 197 -19.15 22.02 -6.36
CA ALA A 197 -18.61 20.95 -7.21
C ALA A 197 -19.56 20.67 -8.40
N PRO A 198 -19.08 20.59 -9.66
CA PRO A 198 -19.94 20.32 -10.81
C PRO A 198 -20.61 18.95 -10.74
N MET A 199 -21.94 18.94 -10.79
CA MET A 199 -22.78 17.74 -10.87
C MET A 199 -23.33 17.63 -12.29
N LEU A 200 -22.96 16.58 -13.02
CA LEU A 200 -23.32 16.35 -14.41
C LEU A 200 -24.22 15.11 -14.53
N ARG A 201 -25.29 15.18 -15.33
CA ARG A 201 -26.12 14.00 -15.65
C ARG A 201 -26.56 13.96 -17.10
N LYS A 202 -26.87 12.74 -17.56
CA LYS A 202 -27.55 12.47 -18.82
C LYS A 202 -28.41 11.23 -18.69
N GLU A 203 -29.62 11.31 -19.23
CA GLU A 203 -30.53 10.18 -19.40
C GLU A 203 -30.71 9.86 -20.88
N LYS A 204 -30.71 8.57 -21.24
CA LYS A 204 -31.03 8.12 -22.60
C LYS A 204 -31.91 6.87 -22.56
N ALA A 205 -32.95 6.82 -23.38
CA ALA A 205 -33.75 5.61 -23.56
C ALA A 205 -32.91 4.43 -24.08
N LEU A 206 -33.25 3.21 -23.66
CA LEU A 206 -32.66 1.99 -24.20
C LEU A 206 -33.26 1.70 -25.59
N LYS A 207 -32.40 1.49 -26.59
CA LYS A 207 -32.80 1.36 -28.01
C LYS A 207 -33.43 0.01 -28.36
N SER A 208 -33.10 -1.08 -27.64
CA SER A 208 -33.72 -2.39 -27.84
C SER A 208 -34.70 -2.73 -26.73
N ARG A 209 -35.77 -3.44 -27.11
CA ARG A 209 -36.70 -4.10 -26.18
C ARG A 209 -36.19 -5.48 -25.69
N SER A 210 -35.09 -5.96 -26.26
CA SER A 210 -34.41 -7.17 -25.79
C SER A 210 -33.71 -6.91 -24.45
N ARG A 211 -33.56 -7.96 -23.64
CA ARG A 211 -32.92 -7.84 -22.32
C ARG A 211 -31.45 -7.42 -22.49
N VAL A 212 -30.99 -6.46 -21.68
CA VAL A 212 -29.56 -6.17 -21.53
C VAL A 212 -28.83 -7.43 -21.06
N ARG A 213 -27.83 -7.86 -21.84
CA ARG A 213 -26.97 -9.00 -21.54
C ARG A 213 -25.81 -8.60 -20.63
N GLU A 214 -25.28 -7.40 -20.87
CA GLU A 214 -23.98 -6.93 -20.39
C GLU A 214 -23.96 -5.39 -20.52
N ALA A 215 -23.45 -4.69 -19.50
CA ALA A 215 -23.16 -3.25 -19.58
C ALA A 215 -21.85 -2.91 -18.87
N ARG A 216 -21.10 -1.96 -19.44
CA ARG A 216 -19.81 -1.46 -18.93
C ARG A 216 -19.77 0.04 -18.93
N LEU A 217 -19.38 0.62 -17.79
CA LEU A 217 -19.02 2.03 -17.72
C LEU A 217 -17.50 2.14 -17.79
N TYR A 218 -17.01 2.78 -18.85
CA TYR A 218 -15.64 3.28 -18.97
C TYR A 218 -15.66 4.76 -18.61
N ILE A 219 -14.87 5.21 -17.65
CA ILE A 219 -14.93 6.60 -17.15
C ILE A 219 -13.58 7.09 -16.59
N SER A 220 -13.28 8.35 -16.85
CA SER A 220 -12.15 9.12 -16.31
C SER A 220 -12.58 10.57 -16.01
N ALA A 221 -11.80 11.26 -15.20
CA ALA A 221 -11.95 12.69 -14.92
C ALA A 221 -10.61 13.42 -15.03
N LEU A 222 -10.69 14.70 -15.37
CA LEU A 222 -9.68 15.70 -15.08
C LEU A 222 -10.12 16.35 -13.77
N GLY A 223 -9.44 15.98 -12.68
CA GLY A 223 -9.97 16.04 -11.32
C GLY A 223 -10.23 14.64 -10.78
N VAL A 224 -11.20 14.51 -9.89
CA VAL A 224 -11.69 13.24 -9.34
C VAL A 224 -13.20 13.14 -9.53
N TYR A 225 -13.78 11.95 -9.37
CA TYR A 225 -15.22 11.76 -9.52
C TYR A 225 -15.87 10.84 -8.48
N ASP A 226 -17.15 11.09 -8.26
CA ASP A 226 -18.11 10.14 -7.67
C ASP A 226 -19.22 9.87 -8.72
N ALA A 227 -19.52 8.60 -9.00
CA ALA A 227 -20.31 8.19 -10.17
C ALA A 227 -21.47 7.26 -9.83
N TYR A 228 -22.58 7.45 -10.55
CA TYR A 228 -23.85 6.79 -10.33
C TYR A 228 -24.47 6.33 -11.65
N VAL A 229 -25.20 5.21 -11.61
CA VAL A 229 -26.00 4.70 -12.73
C VAL A 229 -27.41 4.37 -12.25
N ASN A 230 -28.41 5.02 -12.83
CA ASN A 230 -29.85 4.81 -12.55
C ASN A 230 -30.28 4.96 -11.07
N GLY A 231 -29.60 5.83 -10.32
CA GLY A 231 -29.83 6.09 -8.89
C GLY A 231 -28.74 5.52 -7.98
N ASP A 232 -28.12 4.41 -8.38
CA ASP A 232 -27.21 3.61 -7.56
C ASP A 232 -25.74 4.05 -7.76
N HIS A 233 -24.91 4.10 -6.70
CA HIS A 233 -23.46 4.32 -6.84
C HIS A 233 -22.81 3.20 -7.68
N VAL A 234 -21.80 3.58 -8.46
CA VAL A 234 -20.85 2.64 -9.04
C VAL A 234 -19.95 2.07 -7.94
N THR A 235 -19.76 0.75 -7.91
CA THR A 235 -18.97 0.05 -6.88
C THR A 235 -18.12 -1.07 -7.48
N VAL A 236 -17.03 -1.43 -6.80
CA VAL A 236 -16.12 -2.52 -7.17
C VAL A 236 -16.23 -3.72 -6.22
N PRO A 237 -16.00 -4.96 -6.67
CA PRO A 237 -16.02 -6.13 -5.79
C PRO A 237 -14.97 -6.07 -4.69
N GLN A 238 -15.35 -6.37 -3.45
CA GLN A 238 -14.43 -6.46 -2.31
C GLN A 238 -14.98 -7.44 -1.25
N ASP A 239 -14.12 -8.33 -0.74
CA ASP A 239 -14.39 -9.26 0.38
C ASP A 239 -15.73 -10.05 0.25
N GLY A 240 -16.15 -10.36 -0.98
CA GLY A 240 -17.40 -11.08 -1.29
C GLY A 240 -18.65 -10.19 -1.45
N GLY A 241 -18.54 -8.89 -1.16
CA GLY A 241 -19.53 -7.86 -1.47
C GLY A 241 -19.01 -6.86 -2.50
N THR A 242 -19.45 -5.59 -2.41
CA THR A 242 -18.87 -4.46 -3.15
C THR A 242 -18.58 -3.28 -2.23
N THR A 243 -17.72 -2.36 -2.67
CA THR A 243 -17.34 -1.13 -1.97
C THR A 243 -17.18 0.03 -2.96
N THR A 244 -17.18 1.27 -2.47
CA THR A 244 -16.81 2.44 -3.28
C THR A 244 -15.31 2.71 -3.23
N GLU A 245 -14.79 3.26 -4.32
CA GLU A 245 -13.45 3.84 -4.39
C GLU A 245 -13.43 5.26 -3.80
N LEU A 246 -12.23 5.74 -3.47
CA LEU A 246 -11.98 7.08 -2.98
C LEU A 246 -11.08 7.81 -3.97
N LEU A 247 -11.51 8.98 -4.46
CA LEU A 247 -10.75 9.82 -5.40
C LEU A 247 -10.34 9.17 -6.75
N PRO A 248 -11.16 8.33 -7.42
CA PRO A 248 -10.84 7.89 -8.78
C PRO A 248 -10.85 9.09 -9.76
N PRO A 249 -10.00 9.09 -10.81
CA PRO A 249 -9.15 8.01 -11.29
C PRO A 249 -7.76 7.94 -10.63
N GLY A 250 -7.55 8.63 -9.50
CA GLY A 250 -6.25 8.77 -8.85
C GLY A 250 -5.39 9.87 -9.43
N TRP A 251 -4.09 9.81 -9.11
CA TRP A 251 -3.10 10.83 -9.47
C TRP A 251 -2.03 10.28 -10.41
N THR A 252 -1.75 11.01 -11.48
CA THR A 252 -0.68 10.79 -12.46
C THR A 252 -0.15 12.15 -12.94
N ASN A 253 0.94 12.15 -13.71
CA ASN A 253 1.31 13.33 -14.51
C ASN A 253 0.30 13.45 -15.67
N TYR A 254 -0.81 14.16 -15.46
CA TYR A 254 -1.95 14.20 -16.40
C TYR A 254 -1.54 14.56 -17.84
N ASP A 255 -0.55 15.44 -18.01
CA ASP A 255 0.04 15.89 -19.27
C ASP A 255 0.83 14.83 -20.06
N ALA A 256 1.20 13.71 -19.43
CA ALA A 256 1.71 12.51 -20.12
C ALA A 256 0.73 11.32 -20.05
N ARG A 257 -0.04 11.20 -18.97
CA ARG A 257 -0.88 10.03 -18.68
C ARG A 257 -2.09 10.37 -17.83
N VAL A 258 -3.27 9.94 -18.27
CA VAL A 258 -4.52 9.95 -17.49
C VAL A 258 -5.07 8.53 -17.41
N ASN A 259 -5.50 8.10 -16.23
CA ASN A 259 -6.09 6.76 -16.05
C ASN A 259 -7.62 6.78 -16.28
N TYR A 260 -8.19 5.69 -16.79
CA TYR A 260 -9.63 5.42 -16.77
C TYR A 260 -9.95 4.11 -16.06
N MET A 261 -11.17 4.01 -15.52
CA MET A 261 -11.68 2.85 -14.81
C MET A 261 -12.75 2.13 -15.62
N THR A 262 -12.92 0.82 -15.40
CA THR A 262 -13.93 -0.02 -16.07
C THR A 262 -14.79 -0.74 -15.05
N TYR A 263 -16.10 -0.51 -15.08
CA TYR A 263 -17.06 -1.07 -14.11
C TYR A 263 -18.11 -1.96 -14.78
N ASP A 264 -18.48 -3.07 -14.13
CA ASP A 264 -19.66 -3.85 -14.49
C ASP A 264 -20.91 -3.20 -13.87
N VAL A 265 -21.70 -2.53 -14.71
CA VAL A 265 -22.97 -1.89 -14.32
C VAL A 265 -24.18 -2.63 -14.89
N THR A 266 -24.01 -3.91 -15.30
CA THR A 266 -25.05 -4.72 -15.95
C THR A 266 -26.31 -4.80 -15.07
N THR A 267 -26.15 -5.05 -13.78
CA THR A 267 -27.25 -5.12 -12.80
C THR A 267 -28.06 -3.82 -12.77
N LEU A 268 -27.38 -2.69 -12.65
CA LEU A 268 -27.94 -1.33 -12.52
C LEU A 268 -28.76 -0.90 -13.76
N VAL A 269 -28.46 -1.44 -14.95
CA VAL A 269 -29.18 -1.15 -16.19
C VAL A 269 -30.23 -2.22 -16.54
N SER A 270 -30.02 -3.49 -16.14
CA SER A 270 -30.72 -4.67 -16.68
C SER A 270 -32.25 -4.72 -16.63
N ARG A 271 -32.89 -3.87 -15.83
CA ARG A 271 -34.35 -3.83 -15.62
C ARG A 271 -34.98 -2.44 -15.82
N LYS A 272 -34.22 -1.48 -16.36
CA LYS A 272 -34.64 -0.08 -16.53
C LYS A 272 -35.07 0.15 -18.00
N GLN A 273 -35.83 1.21 -18.29
CA GLN A 273 -36.26 1.56 -19.66
C GLN A 273 -35.36 2.64 -20.31
N SER A 274 -34.73 3.45 -19.47
CA SER A 274 -33.62 4.35 -19.81
C SER A 274 -32.37 3.95 -19.02
N ALA A 275 -31.24 4.53 -19.40
CA ALA A 275 -30.04 4.57 -18.59
C ALA A 275 -29.69 6.05 -18.30
N THR A 276 -29.63 6.39 -17.01
CA THR A 276 -29.09 7.64 -16.48
C THR A 276 -27.67 7.40 -16.00
N VAL A 277 -26.73 8.19 -16.48
CA VAL A 277 -25.37 8.31 -15.92
C VAL A 277 -25.30 9.67 -15.24
N ALA A 278 -24.80 9.70 -14.00
CA ALA A 278 -24.66 10.90 -13.19
C ALA A 278 -23.31 10.89 -12.48
N VAL A 279 -22.66 12.05 -12.40
CA VAL A 279 -21.28 12.21 -11.93
C VAL A 279 -21.13 13.52 -11.16
N VAL A 280 -20.48 13.48 -10.00
CA VAL A 280 -19.95 14.67 -9.32
C VAL A 280 -18.46 14.75 -9.67
N LEU A 281 -17.98 15.94 -10.08
CA LEU A 281 -16.56 16.22 -10.29
C LEU A 281 -16.00 16.99 -9.10
N GLY A 282 -14.93 16.47 -8.49
CA GLY A 282 -14.13 17.16 -7.49
C GLY A 282 -12.77 17.60 -8.03
N ASN A 283 -12.11 18.49 -7.29
CA ASN A 283 -10.86 19.14 -7.66
C ASN A 283 -9.68 18.16 -7.73
N GLY A 284 -9.53 17.31 -6.72
CA GLY A 284 -8.44 16.35 -6.60
C GLY A 284 -7.06 16.98 -6.80
N TRP A 285 -6.09 16.18 -7.27
CA TRP A 285 -4.75 16.66 -7.62
C TRP A 285 -4.68 17.45 -8.95
N TYR A 286 -5.78 17.54 -9.71
CA TYR A 286 -5.79 18.24 -11.01
C TYR A 286 -6.08 19.74 -10.85
N ASN A 287 -7.07 20.12 -10.05
CA ASN A 287 -7.41 21.52 -9.77
C ASN A 287 -7.14 21.94 -8.31
N GLY A 288 -7.07 20.99 -7.37
CA GLY A 288 -6.65 21.30 -6.00
C GLY A 288 -5.20 21.77 -5.96
N ARG A 289 -4.80 22.29 -4.80
CA ARG A 289 -3.37 22.50 -4.54
C ARG A 289 -2.67 21.15 -4.44
N VAL A 290 -1.37 21.13 -4.67
CA VAL A 290 -0.51 19.94 -4.53
C VAL A 290 0.75 20.44 -3.83
N SER A 291 0.91 20.12 -2.54
CA SER A 291 1.78 20.80 -1.57
C SER A 291 1.35 22.24 -1.21
N GLU A 292 1.91 22.78 -0.11
CA GLU A 292 2.00 24.23 0.13
C GLU A 292 2.59 24.93 -1.12
N GLY A 293 1.96 26.02 -1.56
CA GLY A 293 2.52 26.94 -2.57
C GLY A 293 2.62 26.39 -3.99
N SER A 294 1.89 25.33 -4.35
CA SER A 294 1.92 24.75 -5.69
C SER A 294 0.55 24.21 -6.11
N THR A 295 0.22 24.36 -7.39
CA THR A 295 -0.86 23.66 -8.09
C THR A 295 -0.27 22.87 -9.26
N TYR A 296 -1.05 21.99 -9.88
CA TYR A 296 -0.55 21.11 -10.93
C TYR A 296 -0.23 21.81 -12.28
N TYR A 297 -0.90 22.93 -12.62
CA TYR A 297 -0.62 23.66 -13.87
C TYR A 297 -0.97 25.17 -13.81
N SER A 298 -2.11 25.55 -13.22
CA SER A 298 -2.63 26.93 -13.27
C SER A 298 -2.85 27.49 -11.87
N GLU A 299 -2.47 28.74 -11.65
CA GLU A 299 -2.80 29.51 -10.43
C GLU A 299 -4.27 29.95 -10.43
N ASP A 300 -4.80 30.32 -11.60
CA ASP A 300 -6.23 30.61 -11.82
C ASP A 300 -7.12 29.35 -11.71
N GLY A 301 -6.51 28.16 -11.62
CA GLY A 301 -7.16 26.86 -11.62
C GLY A 301 -7.40 26.27 -13.02
N ASN A 302 -7.88 25.03 -13.01
CA ASN A 302 -8.01 24.11 -14.12
C ASN A 302 -9.47 23.67 -14.32
N ALA A 303 -9.94 23.67 -15.57
CA ALA A 303 -11.31 23.28 -15.89
C ALA A 303 -11.53 21.77 -15.67
N LEU A 304 -12.36 21.42 -14.68
CA LEU A 304 -12.75 20.04 -14.41
C LEU A 304 -13.55 19.45 -15.58
N ALA A 305 -13.27 18.18 -15.91
CA ALA A 305 -13.97 17.48 -16.97
C ALA A 305 -14.20 16.00 -16.67
N VAL A 306 -15.29 15.44 -17.19
CA VAL A 306 -15.54 14.00 -17.24
C VAL A 306 -15.45 13.50 -18.68
N LYS A 307 -14.93 12.28 -18.86
CA LYS A 307 -15.02 11.54 -20.12
C LYS A 307 -15.49 10.12 -19.85
N ALA A 308 -16.64 9.76 -20.42
CA ALA A 308 -17.30 8.50 -20.11
C ALA A 308 -17.98 7.86 -21.33
N LYS A 309 -17.98 6.53 -21.36
CA LYS A 309 -18.68 5.66 -22.31
C LYS A 309 -19.37 4.54 -21.52
N LEU A 310 -20.70 4.58 -21.46
CA LEU A 310 -21.53 3.45 -21.03
C LEU A 310 -21.87 2.59 -22.25
N LEU A 311 -21.19 1.46 -22.41
CA LEU A 311 -21.45 0.47 -23.44
C LEU A 311 -22.48 -0.55 -22.94
N ILE A 312 -23.57 -0.72 -23.68
CA ILE A 312 -24.67 -1.65 -23.39
C ILE A 312 -24.76 -2.66 -24.54
N ARG A 313 -24.84 -3.95 -24.23
CA ARG A 313 -25.04 -5.05 -25.19
C ARG A 313 -26.31 -5.82 -24.84
N TYR A 314 -27.14 -6.05 -25.83
CA TYR A 314 -28.45 -6.68 -25.69
C TYR A 314 -28.40 -8.18 -26.05
N ALA A 315 -29.38 -8.95 -25.59
CA ALA A 315 -29.47 -10.39 -25.83
C ALA A 315 -29.85 -10.76 -27.29
N ASP A 316 -30.25 -9.77 -28.10
CA ASP A 316 -30.45 -9.91 -29.55
C ASP A 316 -29.16 -9.72 -30.37
N GLY A 317 -28.03 -9.42 -29.73
CA GLY A 317 -26.73 -9.16 -30.36
C GLY A 317 -26.47 -7.70 -30.73
N THR A 318 -27.44 -6.80 -30.58
CA THR A 318 -27.26 -5.36 -30.80
C THR A 318 -26.54 -4.68 -29.63
N SER A 319 -26.04 -3.46 -29.84
CA SER A 319 -25.39 -2.66 -28.82
C SER A 319 -25.73 -1.17 -28.91
N GLN A 320 -25.58 -0.47 -27.81
CA GLN A 320 -25.77 0.98 -27.68
C GLN A 320 -24.67 1.54 -26.77
N SER A 321 -24.06 2.64 -27.18
CA SER A 321 -23.20 3.43 -26.29
C SER A 321 -23.91 4.72 -25.89
N ILE A 322 -23.67 5.17 -24.66
CA ILE A 322 -24.05 6.49 -24.15
C ILE A 322 -22.73 7.17 -23.75
N VAL A 323 -22.40 8.29 -24.40
CA VAL A 323 -21.10 8.95 -24.29
C VAL A 323 -21.21 10.39 -23.78
N THR A 324 -20.08 10.92 -23.27
CA THR A 324 -19.87 12.34 -22.99
C THR A 324 -19.68 13.15 -24.28
N GLY A 325 -20.37 14.29 -24.38
CA GLY A 325 -20.32 15.17 -25.54
C GLY A 325 -21.33 16.32 -25.41
N PRO A 326 -21.05 17.51 -25.94
CA PRO A 326 -21.81 18.72 -25.63
C PRO A 326 -23.25 18.69 -26.14
N ASP A 327 -23.46 18.34 -27.39
CA ASP A 327 -24.75 18.49 -28.06
C ASP A 327 -25.73 17.31 -27.86
N ASP A 328 -25.32 16.24 -27.16
CA ASP A 328 -26.12 15.02 -26.96
C ASP A 328 -26.77 14.96 -25.56
N GLY A 329 -27.33 16.07 -25.09
CA GLY A 329 -28.25 16.11 -23.94
C GLY A 329 -27.64 15.81 -22.57
N TRP A 330 -26.35 16.12 -22.36
CA TRP A 330 -25.80 16.26 -21.02
C TRP A 330 -26.23 17.59 -20.40
N LYS A 331 -26.46 17.59 -19.09
CA LYS A 331 -26.81 18.77 -18.29
C LYS A 331 -25.96 18.83 -17.02
N ALA A 332 -25.68 20.03 -16.52
CA ALA A 332 -24.86 20.24 -15.34
C ALA A 332 -25.37 21.35 -14.41
N THR A 333 -25.03 21.25 -13.12
CA THR A 333 -25.22 22.30 -12.12
C THR A 333 -24.12 22.22 -11.05
N ASP A 334 -23.77 23.34 -10.44
CA ASP A 334 -22.91 23.46 -9.27
C ASP A 334 -23.68 23.98 -8.03
N THR A 335 -25.02 24.00 -8.11
CA THR A 335 -25.91 24.55 -7.07
C THR A 335 -26.15 23.61 -5.88
N GLY A 336 -25.76 22.34 -6.01
CA GLY A 336 -26.03 21.24 -5.07
C GLY A 336 -25.20 21.25 -3.78
N PRO A 337 -25.10 20.12 -3.06
CA PRO A 337 -24.69 20.12 -1.67
C PRO A 337 -23.17 20.23 -1.47
N TYR A 338 -22.35 19.67 -2.36
CA TYR A 338 -20.89 19.83 -2.34
C TYR A 338 -20.52 21.30 -2.61
N ARG A 339 -20.09 22.04 -1.59
CA ARG A 339 -19.82 23.49 -1.69
C ARG A 339 -18.36 23.84 -1.89
N ALA A 340 -17.46 23.05 -1.31
CA ALA A 340 -16.02 23.12 -1.50
C ALA A 340 -15.41 21.74 -1.25
N ASP A 341 -14.30 21.44 -1.92
CA ASP A 341 -13.52 20.21 -1.78
C ASP A 341 -12.05 20.48 -2.14
N ASP A 342 -11.13 20.03 -1.29
CA ASP A 342 -9.69 20.02 -1.50
C ASP A 342 -9.07 18.84 -0.73
N ILE A 343 -8.01 18.24 -1.25
CA ILE A 343 -7.41 17.03 -0.67
C ILE A 343 -6.76 17.27 0.70
N TYR A 344 -6.34 18.51 1.01
CA TYR A 344 -5.71 18.86 2.28
C TYR A 344 -6.64 19.60 3.23
N ASP A 345 -7.45 20.52 2.70
CA ASP A 345 -8.33 21.34 3.54
C ASP A 345 -9.61 20.61 3.94
N GLY A 346 -10.10 19.69 3.10
CA GLY A 346 -11.27 18.86 3.39
C GLY A 346 -12.46 19.17 2.48
N GLN A 347 -13.68 18.99 3.00
CA GLN A 347 -14.91 19.10 2.22
C GLN A 347 -16.01 19.86 3.00
N THR A 348 -16.73 20.74 2.31
CA THR A 348 -17.91 21.44 2.84
C THR A 348 -19.17 20.94 2.13
N TYR A 349 -20.13 20.41 2.89
CA TYR A 349 -21.37 19.84 2.38
C TYR A 349 -22.60 20.50 3.03
N ASP A 350 -23.48 21.09 2.22
CA ASP A 350 -24.73 21.71 2.66
C ASP A 350 -25.92 20.82 2.30
N ALA A 351 -26.42 20.05 3.28
CA ALA A 351 -27.48 19.07 3.06
C ALA A 351 -28.83 19.72 2.66
N ARG A 352 -29.01 21.02 2.94
CA ARG A 352 -30.18 21.82 2.49
C ARG A 352 -30.19 22.04 0.98
N LYS A 353 -29.06 21.75 0.30
CA LYS A 353 -28.87 21.84 -1.15
C LYS A 353 -28.80 20.47 -1.83
N GLU A 354 -29.15 19.38 -1.13
CA GLU A 354 -29.40 18.10 -1.79
C GLU A 354 -30.45 18.24 -2.90
N LEU A 355 -30.31 17.45 -3.97
CA LEU A 355 -31.22 17.43 -5.12
C LEU A 355 -31.86 16.03 -5.23
N PRO A 356 -32.93 15.72 -4.46
CA PRO A 356 -33.48 14.36 -4.38
C PRO A 356 -33.79 13.75 -5.75
N GLY A 357 -33.21 12.59 -6.03
CA GLY A 357 -33.42 11.84 -7.27
C GLY A 357 -32.56 12.29 -8.47
N TRP A 358 -31.64 13.25 -8.35
CA TRP A 358 -30.85 13.73 -9.51
C TRP A 358 -30.05 12.63 -10.24
N THR A 359 -29.58 11.62 -9.53
CA THR A 359 -28.86 10.44 -10.08
C THR A 359 -29.78 9.45 -10.80
N SER A 360 -31.10 9.58 -10.63
CA SER A 360 -32.12 8.66 -11.14
C SER A 360 -32.73 9.12 -12.47
N SER A 361 -33.51 8.24 -13.07
CA SER A 361 -34.31 8.51 -14.28
C SER A 361 -35.53 9.38 -13.97
N GLY A 362 -35.92 10.26 -14.90
CA GLY A 362 -37.10 11.12 -14.79
C GLY A 362 -36.93 12.42 -14.00
N PHE A 363 -35.74 12.71 -13.45
CA PHE A 363 -35.44 13.98 -12.79
C PHE A 363 -35.35 15.14 -13.80
N ASP A 364 -35.98 16.28 -13.49
CA ASP A 364 -36.02 17.45 -14.36
C ASP A 364 -34.71 18.25 -14.32
N THR A 365 -34.19 18.58 -15.51
CA THR A 365 -33.00 19.39 -15.73
C THR A 365 -33.28 20.65 -16.55
N SER A 366 -34.54 21.10 -16.59
CA SER A 366 -34.95 22.36 -17.23
C SER A 366 -34.16 23.58 -16.74
N ALA A 367 -33.87 23.63 -15.44
CA ALA A 367 -33.09 24.67 -14.78
C ALA A 367 -31.56 24.40 -14.74
N TRP A 368 -31.06 23.35 -15.40
CA TRP A 368 -29.63 23.01 -15.41
C TRP A 368 -28.93 23.58 -16.66
N SER A 369 -27.70 24.04 -16.47
CA SER A 369 -26.82 24.50 -17.55
C SER A 369 -26.52 23.37 -18.54
N ASP A 370 -26.19 23.75 -19.76
CA ASP A 370 -25.55 22.85 -20.70
C ASP A 370 -24.13 22.49 -20.23
N VAL A 371 -23.49 21.58 -20.95
CA VAL A 371 -22.06 21.26 -20.81
C VAL A 371 -21.28 21.81 -22.01
N GLU A 372 -19.96 21.91 -21.90
CA GLU A 372 -19.09 22.27 -23.01
C GLU A 372 -17.85 21.36 -23.10
N ARG A 373 -17.22 21.29 -24.29
CA ARG A 373 -16.01 20.47 -24.49
C ARG A 373 -14.82 21.16 -23.84
N VAL A 374 -14.14 20.46 -22.93
CA VAL A 374 -12.87 20.89 -22.36
C VAL A 374 -11.74 20.42 -23.28
N GLY A 375 -10.97 21.36 -23.84
CA GLY A 375 -9.95 21.13 -24.87
C GLY A 375 -8.64 20.48 -24.40
N PHE A 376 -8.69 19.59 -23.39
CA PHE A 376 -7.50 18.95 -22.81
C PHE A 376 -6.68 18.16 -23.83
N ASP A 377 -7.37 17.37 -24.65
CA ASP A 377 -6.84 16.61 -25.79
C ASP A 377 -6.19 17.50 -26.88
N THR A 378 -6.51 18.80 -26.87
CA THR A 378 -5.98 19.80 -27.80
C THR A 378 -4.79 20.54 -27.20
N LYS A 379 -4.69 20.58 -25.85
CA LYS A 379 -3.55 21.14 -25.10
C LYS A 379 -2.42 20.14 -24.92
N TYR A 380 -2.76 18.86 -24.72
CA TYR A 380 -1.82 17.77 -24.48
C TYR A 380 -2.09 16.61 -25.47
N PRO A 381 -1.71 16.76 -26.76
CA PRO A 381 -2.02 15.77 -27.79
C PRO A 381 -1.28 14.43 -27.62
N ASP A 382 -0.16 14.43 -26.90
CA ASP A 382 0.64 13.23 -26.61
C ASP A 382 0.23 12.50 -25.32
N ALA A 383 -0.70 13.05 -24.54
CA ALA A 383 -1.11 12.50 -23.24
C ALA A 383 -1.94 11.21 -23.41
N GLN A 384 -1.52 10.13 -22.77
CA GLN A 384 -2.11 8.81 -22.96
C GLN A 384 -3.27 8.56 -22.00
N LEU A 385 -4.43 8.13 -22.51
CA LEU A 385 -5.60 7.74 -21.72
C LEU A 385 -5.68 6.21 -21.58
N LEU A 386 -5.17 5.67 -20.46
CA LEU A 386 -4.91 4.24 -20.25
C LEU A 386 -5.83 3.62 -19.18
N ALA A 387 -6.12 2.32 -19.25
CA ALA A 387 -6.76 1.62 -18.14
C ALA A 387 -5.86 1.58 -16.90
N TYR A 388 -6.43 1.80 -15.70
CA TYR A 388 -5.68 1.66 -14.46
C TYR A 388 -5.23 0.21 -14.23
N PRO A 389 -3.92 -0.07 -14.09
CA PRO A 389 -3.40 -1.42 -14.10
C PRO A 389 -3.54 -2.14 -12.75
N ALA A 390 -3.56 -1.40 -11.63
CA ALA A 390 -3.41 -1.93 -10.28
C ALA A 390 -4.74 -2.05 -9.51
N GLU A 391 -4.67 -2.27 -8.19
CA GLU A 391 -5.82 -2.19 -7.31
C GLU A 391 -6.04 -0.74 -6.82
N THR A 392 -7.23 -0.23 -7.12
CA THR A 392 -7.67 1.15 -6.86
C THR A 392 -7.86 1.44 -5.37
N ALA A 393 -7.63 2.69 -4.95
CA ALA A 393 -7.82 3.08 -3.56
C ALA A 393 -9.32 3.05 -3.20
N ARG A 394 -9.69 2.22 -2.23
CA ARG A 394 -11.09 1.92 -1.92
C ARG A 394 -11.32 1.66 -0.43
N PHE A 395 -12.59 1.76 0.00
CA PHE A 395 -12.93 1.58 1.41
C PHE A 395 -12.90 0.11 1.85
N MET A 396 -12.19 -0.16 2.93
CA MET A 396 -11.85 -1.51 3.40
C MET A 396 -12.50 -1.80 4.76
N HIS A 397 -13.75 -2.26 4.74
CA HIS A 397 -14.61 -2.33 5.94
C HIS A 397 -14.00 -3.08 7.14
N ARG A 398 -13.24 -4.15 6.90
CA ARG A 398 -12.53 -4.92 7.94
C ARG A 398 -11.47 -4.13 8.73
N TRP A 399 -11.06 -2.97 8.24
CA TRP A 399 -10.11 -2.06 8.88
C TRP A 399 -10.75 -0.78 9.43
N ASP A 400 -12.04 -0.53 9.17
CA ASP A 400 -12.78 0.61 9.73
C ASP A 400 -12.62 0.71 11.26
N ARG A 401 -12.67 1.93 11.80
CA ARG A 401 -12.43 2.24 13.21
C ARG A 401 -13.63 2.92 13.87
N ARG A 402 -13.87 2.60 15.14
CA ARG A 402 -14.88 3.25 15.99
C ARG A 402 -14.22 3.89 17.20
N PRO A 403 -14.83 4.95 17.78
CA PRO A 403 -14.32 5.59 18.98
C PRO A 403 -14.03 4.60 20.12
N GLN A 404 -12.81 4.62 20.65
CA GLN A 404 -12.39 3.95 21.87
C GLN A 404 -12.69 4.83 23.10
N SER A 405 -12.61 6.15 22.93
CA SER A 405 -13.08 7.15 23.90
C SER A 405 -13.83 8.29 23.21
N VAL A 406 -14.65 9.00 23.99
CA VAL A 406 -15.15 10.33 23.67
C VAL A 406 -15.03 11.21 24.91
N THR A 407 -14.39 12.36 24.79
CA THR A 407 -14.25 13.39 25.82
C THR A 407 -15.03 14.62 25.42
N VAL A 408 -15.90 15.14 26.28
CA VAL A 408 -16.64 16.38 26.02
C VAL A 408 -16.01 17.50 26.84
N ALA A 409 -15.54 18.54 26.15
CA ALA A 409 -14.95 19.75 26.73
C ALA A 409 -15.95 20.91 26.69
N THR A 410 -16.08 21.63 27.81
CA THR A 410 -17.01 22.75 28.00
C THR A 410 -16.29 24.10 28.18
N GLY A 411 -15.00 24.16 27.85
CA GLY A 411 -14.14 25.34 28.05
C GLY A 411 -12.68 24.96 28.30
N VAL A 412 -11.87 25.96 28.68
CA VAL A 412 -10.44 25.83 29.01
C VAL A 412 -10.16 26.53 30.33
N THR A 413 -9.22 26.01 31.12
CA THR A 413 -8.79 26.58 32.41
C THR A 413 -7.27 26.65 32.52
N GLY A 414 -6.78 27.54 33.40
CA GLY A 414 -5.36 27.60 33.76
C GLY A 414 -4.42 28.18 32.70
N GLN A 415 -4.93 28.89 31.69
CA GLN A 415 -4.14 29.47 30.59
C GLN A 415 -2.94 30.29 31.10
N ASP A 416 -3.20 31.35 31.86
CA ASP A 416 -2.20 32.27 32.43
C ASP A 416 -1.16 31.60 33.36
N GLY A 417 -1.44 30.39 33.85
CA GLY A 417 -0.58 29.63 34.77
C GLY A 417 0.03 28.35 34.18
N SER A 418 -0.25 28.04 32.90
CA SER A 418 0.30 26.87 32.21
C SER A 418 1.67 27.19 31.58
N PRO A 419 2.62 26.25 31.52
CA PRO A 419 3.99 26.52 31.03
C PRO A 419 4.02 27.18 29.64
N ASN A 420 3.07 26.76 28.81
CA ASN A 420 2.94 27.13 27.41
C ASN A 420 1.76 28.08 27.12
N GLY A 421 1.10 28.66 28.14
CA GLY A 421 -0.01 29.62 28.01
C GLY A 421 -1.36 29.04 27.51
N LYS A 422 -1.40 27.77 27.10
CA LYS A 422 -2.54 27.12 26.41
C LYS A 422 -3.65 26.66 27.35
N GLY A 423 -3.33 26.32 28.61
CA GLY A 423 -4.26 25.76 29.60
C GLY A 423 -4.65 24.30 29.35
N ARG A 424 -5.67 23.82 30.07
CA ARG A 424 -6.22 22.45 30.01
C ARG A 424 -7.72 22.48 29.75
N ILE A 425 -8.26 21.55 28.96
CA ILE A 425 -9.71 21.44 28.71
C ILE A 425 -10.52 21.15 29.98
N VAL A 426 -11.71 21.74 30.08
CA VAL A 426 -12.68 21.45 31.15
C VAL A 426 -13.57 20.30 30.72
N VAL A 427 -13.31 19.10 31.26
CA VAL A 427 -14.02 17.87 30.88
C VAL A 427 -15.35 17.75 31.62
N ASP A 428 -16.45 17.49 30.88
CA ASP A 428 -17.72 17.03 31.44
C ASP A 428 -17.65 15.52 31.73
N PRO A 429 -17.70 15.08 33.01
CA PRO A 429 -17.58 13.67 33.37
C PRO A 429 -18.87 12.86 33.15
N ALA A 430 -20.02 13.50 32.95
CA ALA A 430 -21.30 12.83 32.69
C ALA A 430 -21.46 12.44 31.21
N ARG A 431 -20.93 13.26 30.29
CA ARG A 431 -20.93 13.01 28.84
C ARG A 431 -19.67 12.33 28.30
N THR A 432 -18.56 12.40 29.03
CA THR A 432 -17.31 11.70 28.69
C THR A 432 -17.40 10.18 28.89
N THR A 433 -16.71 9.41 28.06
CA THR A 433 -16.61 7.95 28.14
C THR A 433 -15.27 7.44 27.63
N THR A 434 -14.49 6.80 28.51
CA THR A 434 -13.22 6.14 28.18
C THR A 434 -13.34 4.63 27.91
N ALA A 435 -14.55 4.07 27.97
CA ALA A 435 -14.81 2.65 27.74
C ALA A 435 -15.18 2.37 26.26
N PRO A 436 -14.39 1.61 25.49
CA PRO A 436 -14.58 1.46 24.04
C PRO A 436 -15.96 0.97 23.60
N ALA A 437 -16.54 -0.02 24.28
CA ALA A 437 -17.88 -0.53 23.93
C ALA A 437 -18.98 0.55 24.08
N LYS A 438 -18.81 1.47 25.04
CA LYS A 438 -19.72 2.61 25.26
C LYS A 438 -19.43 3.75 24.27
N ALA A 439 -18.15 4.10 24.06
CA ALA A 439 -17.74 5.14 23.12
C ALA A 439 -18.13 4.82 21.67
N ALA A 440 -18.05 3.56 21.25
CA ALA A 440 -18.39 3.09 19.91
C ALA A 440 -19.91 3.03 19.60
N SER A 441 -20.78 3.49 20.51
CA SER A 441 -22.24 3.34 20.41
C SER A 441 -23.10 4.40 21.12
N THR A 442 -22.56 5.19 22.06
CA THR A 442 -23.34 6.17 22.85
C THR A 442 -23.51 7.49 22.08
N PRO A 443 -24.74 8.01 21.91
CA PRO A 443 -24.95 9.35 21.36
C PRO A 443 -24.37 10.44 22.28
N VAL A 444 -23.76 11.46 21.69
CA VAL A 444 -23.13 12.58 22.40
C VAL A 444 -23.74 13.90 21.93
N THR A 445 -24.33 14.66 22.86
CA THR A 445 -24.88 15.99 22.60
C THR A 445 -23.83 17.06 22.90
N ILE A 446 -23.62 17.93 21.92
CA ILE A 446 -22.63 19.02 21.87
C ILE A 446 -23.42 20.32 21.70
N ALA A 447 -23.26 21.27 22.61
CA ALA A 447 -23.86 22.61 22.53
C ALA A 447 -22.91 23.60 21.83
N GLU A 448 -23.41 24.81 21.56
CA GLU A 448 -22.58 25.93 21.07
C GLU A 448 -21.43 26.20 22.07
N GLY A 449 -20.21 26.32 21.55
CA GLY A 449 -19.00 26.55 22.36
C GLY A 449 -18.41 25.31 23.04
N GLU A 450 -19.02 24.13 22.88
CA GLU A 450 -18.46 22.85 23.35
C GLU A 450 -17.71 22.10 22.24
N THR A 451 -16.81 21.20 22.66
CA THR A 451 -16.04 20.34 21.74
C THR A 451 -16.11 18.89 22.21
N ALA A 452 -16.45 17.95 21.32
CA ALA A 452 -16.27 16.52 21.57
C ALA A 452 -15.00 16.00 20.86
N VAL A 453 -14.06 15.45 21.62
CA VAL A 453 -12.84 14.81 21.11
C VAL A 453 -13.01 13.29 21.15
N LEU A 454 -12.82 12.61 20.02
CA LEU A 454 -12.97 11.16 19.87
C LEU A 454 -11.63 10.53 19.48
N ASP A 455 -11.17 9.52 20.23
CA ASP A 455 -10.02 8.69 19.87
C ASP A 455 -10.47 7.44 19.10
N LEU A 456 -9.97 7.20 17.90
CA LEU A 456 -10.22 5.97 17.14
C LEU A 456 -9.30 4.79 17.51
N GLY A 457 -8.33 5.00 18.40
CA GLY A 457 -7.37 4.00 18.89
C GLY A 457 -6.29 3.60 17.89
N GLN A 458 -6.24 4.26 16.73
CA GLN A 458 -5.38 3.94 15.60
C GLN A 458 -5.22 5.18 14.72
N ASN A 459 -3.99 5.59 14.42
CA ASN A 459 -3.73 6.54 13.34
C ASN A 459 -4.00 5.84 12.00
N MET A 460 -4.98 6.34 11.26
CA MET A 460 -5.56 5.72 10.06
C MET A 460 -5.77 6.75 8.95
N VAL A 461 -6.07 6.28 7.74
CA VAL A 461 -6.27 7.15 6.57
C VAL A 461 -7.57 6.84 5.86
N GLY A 462 -8.27 7.90 5.45
CA GLY A 462 -9.56 7.84 4.77
C GLY A 462 -10.43 9.02 5.19
N VAL A 463 -11.68 8.76 5.59
CA VAL A 463 -12.65 9.79 5.99
C VAL A 463 -13.50 9.34 7.18
N ALA A 464 -14.11 10.28 7.89
CA ALA A 464 -15.16 9.95 8.85
C ALA A 464 -16.50 9.72 8.12
N ARG A 465 -17.26 8.70 8.55
CA ARG A 465 -18.70 8.56 8.31
C ARG A 465 -19.41 8.81 9.63
N TYR A 466 -20.32 9.77 9.67
CA TYR A 466 -20.98 10.22 10.90
C TYR A 466 -22.49 10.39 10.72
N SER A 467 -23.23 10.26 11.83
CA SER A 467 -24.69 10.37 11.89
C SER A 467 -25.11 11.42 12.92
N LEU A 468 -25.92 12.41 12.51
CA LEU A 468 -26.20 13.64 13.27
C LEU A 468 -27.71 13.86 13.46
N ARG A 469 -28.09 14.57 14.54
CA ARG A 469 -29.44 15.12 14.77
C ARG A 469 -29.33 16.52 15.35
N GLY A 470 -29.96 17.50 14.72
CA GLY A 470 -29.93 18.93 15.10
C GLY A 470 -30.91 19.74 14.26
N GLN A 471 -30.83 21.07 14.31
CA GLN A 471 -31.72 21.95 13.55
C GLN A 471 -31.25 22.12 12.10
N ALA A 472 -32.17 22.51 11.22
CA ALA A 472 -31.83 22.84 9.83
C ALA A 472 -30.95 24.09 9.79
N GLY A 473 -29.77 23.97 9.17
CA GLY A 473 -28.78 25.05 9.07
C GLY A 473 -27.74 25.09 10.20
N THR A 474 -27.83 24.24 11.22
CA THR A 474 -26.71 24.02 12.16
C THR A 474 -25.49 23.55 11.36
N GLN A 475 -24.36 24.26 11.50
CA GLN A 475 -23.07 23.84 10.95
C GLN A 475 -22.33 23.02 12.00
N VAL A 476 -21.78 21.88 11.58
CA VAL A 476 -20.96 20.98 12.39
C VAL A 476 -19.61 20.81 11.70
N GLU A 477 -18.52 20.96 12.44
CA GLU A 477 -17.17 20.80 11.94
C GLU A 477 -16.48 19.63 12.61
N PHE A 478 -15.83 18.78 11.81
CA PHE A 478 -15.00 17.67 12.24
C PHE A 478 -13.57 18.00 11.86
N THR A 479 -12.73 18.29 12.85
CA THR A 479 -11.31 18.61 12.70
C THR A 479 -10.46 17.39 13.05
N PHE A 480 -9.54 17.03 12.16
CA PHE A 480 -8.75 15.80 12.25
C PHE A 480 -7.34 16.06 12.78
N GLY A 481 -6.73 15.06 13.42
CA GLY A 481 -5.33 15.12 13.88
C GLY A 481 -4.77 13.76 14.32
N GLU A 482 -3.44 13.68 14.42
CA GLU A 482 -2.73 12.42 14.73
C GLU A 482 -2.49 12.21 16.23
N MET A 483 -2.35 13.30 16.98
CA MET A 483 -2.04 13.33 18.41
C MET A 483 -3.05 14.22 19.17
N LEU A 484 -3.02 14.17 20.50
CA LEU A 484 -3.63 15.18 21.36
C LEU A 484 -2.53 16.10 21.90
N ASN A 485 -2.88 17.35 22.21
CA ASN A 485 -2.03 18.26 22.95
C ASN A 485 -1.87 17.81 24.41
N ASP A 486 -0.68 17.98 24.94
CA ASP A 486 -0.35 18.06 26.36
C ASP A 486 0.04 19.52 26.72
N ASP A 487 0.79 19.76 27.78
CA ASP A 487 1.32 21.09 28.14
C ASP A 487 2.76 21.34 27.65
N SER A 488 3.31 20.45 26.82
CA SER A 488 4.70 20.51 26.36
C SER A 488 4.98 21.62 25.36
N ASP A 489 6.28 21.82 25.11
CA ASP A 489 6.74 22.60 23.97
C ASP A 489 6.34 21.92 22.65
N GLY A 490 6.12 22.73 21.62
CA GLY A 490 5.66 22.29 20.29
C GLY A 490 4.15 22.01 20.18
N ALA A 491 3.42 21.78 21.28
CA ALA A 491 1.96 21.69 21.31
C ALA A 491 1.29 22.99 20.78
N ASP A 492 0.05 22.93 20.30
CA ASP A 492 -0.65 24.06 19.63
C ASP A 492 -1.97 24.50 20.27
N GLY A 493 -2.51 23.72 21.21
CA GLY A 493 -3.76 23.98 21.90
C GLY A 493 -3.72 23.54 23.37
N PRO A 494 -4.84 23.66 24.11
CA PRO A 494 -4.91 23.23 25.50
C PRO A 494 -4.73 21.71 25.63
N GLU A 495 -4.15 21.26 26.74
CA GLU A 495 -4.01 19.83 27.06
C GLU A 495 -5.36 19.11 26.93
N GLY A 496 -5.37 17.99 26.20
CA GLY A 496 -6.53 17.17 25.88
C GLY A 496 -7.27 17.55 24.59
N SER A 497 -6.94 18.67 23.95
CA SER A 497 -7.43 19.02 22.60
C SER A 497 -6.66 18.27 21.50
N VAL A 498 -7.13 18.30 20.25
CA VAL A 498 -6.46 17.63 19.11
C VAL A 498 -5.31 18.48 18.58
N TYR A 499 -4.10 17.93 18.59
CA TYR A 499 -2.89 18.58 18.08
C TYR A 499 -2.87 18.59 16.54
N ARG A 500 -2.60 19.75 15.93
CA ARG A 500 -2.77 20.00 14.50
C ARG A 500 -1.64 20.80 13.83
N ALA A 501 -0.67 21.36 14.54
CA ALA A 501 0.36 22.19 13.92
C ALA A 501 1.28 21.44 12.95
N ASN A 502 1.47 20.12 13.11
CA ASN A 502 2.20 19.30 12.14
C ASN A 502 1.48 19.12 10.78
N LEU A 503 0.20 19.50 10.69
CA LEU A 503 -0.56 19.57 9.43
C LEU A 503 -0.11 20.76 8.56
N ARG A 504 0.65 21.71 9.13
CA ARG A 504 1.14 22.94 8.50
C ARG A 504 -0.03 23.76 7.93
N THR A 505 -0.17 23.88 6.62
CA THR A 505 -1.28 24.62 5.98
C THR A 505 -2.52 23.76 5.71
N ALA A 506 -2.50 22.44 5.93
CA ALA A 506 -3.66 21.57 5.67
C ALA A 506 -4.75 21.78 6.72
N LYS A 507 -5.90 22.34 6.33
CA LYS A 507 -7.01 22.57 7.29
C LYS A 507 -7.57 21.25 7.83
N ALA A 508 -7.59 20.18 7.06
CA ALA A 508 -8.10 18.86 7.44
C ALA A 508 -9.41 18.94 8.25
N THR A 509 -10.46 19.47 7.61
CA THR A 509 -11.78 19.71 8.21
C THR A 509 -12.92 19.20 7.32
N SER A 510 -13.84 18.41 7.88
CA SER A 510 -15.13 18.11 7.24
C SER A 510 -16.19 19.04 7.82
N THR A 511 -16.91 19.78 6.98
CA THR A 511 -17.93 20.76 7.38
C THR A 511 -19.30 20.35 6.85
N TYR A 512 -20.27 20.13 7.74
CA TYR A 512 -21.62 19.67 7.38
C TYR A 512 -22.69 20.65 7.88
N LEU A 513 -23.56 21.12 6.99
CA LEU A 513 -24.72 21.95 7.34
C LEU A 513 -25.99 21.09 7.24
N LEU A 514 -26.67 20.90 8.37
CA LEU A 514 -27.83 20.01 8.49
C LEU A 514 -29.04 20.50 7.69
N LYS A 515 -29.86 19.57 7.18
CA LYS A 515 -31.19 19.86 6.61
C LYS A 515 -32.34 19.76 7.63
N GLY A 516 -32.06 19.28 8.85
CA GLY A 516 -33.01 19.16 9.95
C GLY A 516 -33.89 17.92 9.88
N ASP A 517 -33.34 16.77 9.43
CA ASP A 517 -34.13 15.54 9.36
C ASP A 517 -34.44 15.00 10.78
N PRO A 518 -35.71 14.86 11.18
CA PRO A 518 -36.06 14.36 12.52
C PRO A 518 -35.70 12.89 12.77
N GLN A 519 -35.44 12.10 11.72
CA GLN A 519 -34.88 10.75 11.85
C GLN A 519 -33.36 10.77 12.03
N GLY A 520 -32.71 11.88 11.69
CA GLY A 520 -31.26 12.06 11.72
C GLY A 520 -30.62 11.85 10.36
N GLU A 521 -29.53 12.58 10.17
CA GLU A 521 -28.80 12.69 8.91
C GLU A 521 -27.55 11.78 8.99
N THR A 522 -26.99 11.40 7.84
CA THR A 522 -25.77 10.60 7.81
C THR A 522 -24.95 10.97 6.58
N HIS A 523 -23.69 11.31 6.81
CA HIS A 523 -22.78 11.82 5.79
C HIS A 523 -21.44 11.12 5.83
N GLN A 524 -20.74 11.20 4.70
CA GLN A 524 -19.36 10.79 4.52
C GLN A 524 -18.79 11.58 3.33
N ASP A 525 -17.57 12.09 3.46
CA ASP A 525 -16.92 12.76 2.34
C ASP A 525 -16.47 11.77 1.25
N SER A 526 -16.35 12.27 0.02
CA SER A 526 -15.94 11.50 -1.17
C SER A 526 -14.91 12.21 -2.04
N LEU A 527 -14.75 13.54 -1.88
CA LEU A 527 -13.85 14.38 -2.68
C LEU A 527 -12.59 14.83 -1.91
N THR A 528 -12.31 14.23 -0.74
CA THR A 528 -11.11 14.50 0.09
C THR A 528 -10.70 13.28 0.91
N PHE A 529 -9.55 13.36 1.61
CA PHE A 529 -9.10 12.36 2.59
C PHE A 529 -8.24 12.98 3.68
N TYR A 530 -8.11 12.29 4.81
CA TYR A 530 -7.35 12.73 5.98
C TYR A 530 -6.53 11.56 6.56
N GLY A 531 -5.38 11.87 7.16
CA GLY A 531 -4.63 10.97 8.05
C GLY A 531 -4.83 11.41 9.50
N PHE A 532 -5.34 10.53 10.37
CA PHE A 532 -5.77 10.89 11.72
C PHE A 532 -5.97 9.70 12.66
N ARG A 533 -5.78 9.95 13.96
CA ARG A 533 -6.25 9.09 15.05
C ARG A 533 -7.43 9.73 15.79
N TYR A 534 -7.41 11.05 15.94
CA TYR A 534 -8.37 11.80 16.74
C TYR A 534 -9.27 12.66 15.86
N VAL A 535 -10.51 12.86 16.32
CA VAL A 535 -11.51 13.73 15.68
C VAL A 535 -12.05 14.68 16.75
N SER A 536 -11.91 15.98 16.52
CA SER A 536 -12.55 17.04 17.30
C SER A 536 -13.83 17.48 16.59
N VAL A 537 -14.93 17.62 17.32
CA VAL A 537 -16.26 17.95 16.77
C VAL A 537 -16.85 19.15 17.50
N THR A 538 -17.19 20.18 16.75
CA THR A 538 -17.82 21.43 17.22
C THR A 538 -19.07 21.75 16.40
N ALA A 539 -19.95 22.60 16.92
CA ALA A 539 -21.16 23.01 16.22
C ALA A 539 -21.58 24.45 16.54
N THR A 540 -22.30 25.09 15.61
CA THR A 540 -22.84 26.46 15.75
C THR A 540 -24.18 26.54 16.49
N ASP A 541 -24.77 25.39 16.82
CA ASP A 541 -25.99 25.22 17.62
C ASP A 541 -26.00 23.75 18.14
N THR A 542 -26.87 23.43 19.07
CA THR A 542 -26.93 22.12 19.74
C THR A 542 -27.17 20.98 18.75
N VAL A 543 -26.23 20.05 18.67
CA VAL A 543 -26.30 18.86 17.84
C VAL A 543 -26.03 17.59 18.65
N THR A 544 -26.61 16.47 18.25
CA THR A 544 -26.30 15.15 18.79
C THR A 544 -25.61 14.30 17.73
N LEU A 545 -24.34 13.96 17.99
CA LEU A 545 -23.60 12.93 17.26
C LEU A 545 -24.11 11.56 17.71
N THR A 546 -24.85 10.87 16.83
CA THR A 546 -25.48 9.56 17.12
C THR A 546 -24.60 8.37 16.72
N GLY A 547 -23.51 8.61 15.99
CA GLY A 547 -22.49 7.62 15.69
C GLY A 547 -21.40 8.18 14.79
N LEU A 548 -20.19 7.63 14.92
CA LEU A 548 -19.04 7.95 14.07
C LEU A 548 -18.26 6.66 13.75
N THR A 549 -17.69 6.58 12.55
CA THR A 549 -16.80 5.50 12.12
C THR A 549 -15.76 6.07 11.17
N GLY A 550 -14.47 5.93 11.50
CA GLY A 550 -13.38 6.16 10.55
C GLY A 550 -13.40 5.08 9.49
N ARG A 551 -13.60 5.47 8.23
CA ARG A 551 -13.63 4.59 7.07
C ARG A 551 -12.24 4.50 6.47
N VAL A 552 -11.61 3.33 6.54
CA VAL A 552 -10.22 3.17 6.07
C VAL A 552 -10.20 2.99 4.55
N ALA A 553 -9.35 3.74 3.85
CA ALA A 553 -9.15 3.62 2.41
C ALA A 553 -7.67 3.35 2.07
N THR A 554 -7.42 2.45 1.11
CA THR A 554 -6.06 2.12 0.63
C THR A 554 -6.10 1.37 -0.71
N SER A 555 -4.99 1.40 -1.45
CA SER A 555 -4.68 0.48 -2.57
C SER A 555 -4.02 -0.83 -2.08
N ALA A 556 -3.48 -0.89 -0.86
CA ALA A 556 -2.85 -2.07 -0.28
C ALA A 556 -3.88 -3.12 0.22
N ILE A 557 -4.87 -3.46 -0.61
CA ILE A 557 -6.10 -4.16 -0.21
C ILE A 557 -5.93 -5.67 0.07
N ARG A 558 -4.79 -6.26 -0.29
CA ARG A 558 -4.52 -7.71 -0.18
C ARG A 558 -3.21 -7.94 0.54
N GLU A 559 -3.28 -8.33 1.80
CA GLU A 559 -2.11 -8.72 2.59
C GLU A 559 -1.55 -10.05 2.07
N THR A 560 -0.22 -10.17 2.08
CA THR A 560 0.55 -11.31 1.56
C THR A 560 1.53 -11.89 2.55
N GLY A 561 1.91 -11.16 3.60
CA GLY A 561 2.92 -11.62 4.54
C GLY A 561 2.52 -11.37 5.98
N THR A 562 3.00 -12.22 6.88
CA THR A 562 2.95 -11.98 8.32
C THR A 562 4.30 -12.33 8.95
N VAL A 563 4.69 -11.56 9.97
CA VAL A 563 5.65 -11.99 11.01
C VAL A 563 4.99 -11.70 12.34
N THR A 564 5.13 -12.63 13.27
CA THR A 564 4.67 -12.54 14.66
C THR A 564 5.72 -13.15 15.59
N THR A 565 5.92 -12.55 16.76
CA THR A 565 6.89 -12.99 17.78
C THR A 565 6.18 -13.36 19.08
N ASP A 566 6.92 -13.77 20.11
CA ASP A 566 6.45 -13.82 21.51
C ASP A 566 6.60 -12.51 22.30
N ASP A 567 7.22 -11.48 21.71
CA ASP A 567 7.36 -10.14 22.31
C ASP A 567 6.23 -9.18 21.88
N ALA A 568 5.63 -8.46 22.83
CA ALA A 568 4.50 -7.57 22.56
C ALA A 568 4.88 -6.26 21.84
N ASP A 569 6.03 -5.66 22.16
CA ASP A 569 6.50 -4.41 21.55
C ASP A 569 6.86 -4.63 20.08
N ILE A 570 7.52 -5.75 19.76
CA ILE A 570 7.90 -6.10 18.38
C ILE A 570 6.66 -6.43 17.54
N ASN A 571 5.66 -7.09 18.12
CA ASN A 571 4.36 -7.29 17.45
C ASN A 571 3.62 -5.97 17.23
N GLN A 572 3.72 -5.00 18.15
CA GLN A 572 3.14 -3.66 17.99
C GLN A 572 3.88 -2.87 16.89
N LEU A 573 5.22 -2.89 16.87
CA LEU A 573 6.03 -2.30 15.79
C LEU A 573 5.63 -2.86 14.42
N ALA A 574 5.50 -4.19 14.29
CA ALA A 574 5.01 -4.83 13.07
C ALA A 574 3.58 -4.38 12.69
N SER A 575 2.74 -4.05 13.67
CA SER A 575 1.41 -3.47 13.44
C SER A 575 1.51 -2.03 12.91
N ASN A 576 2.32 -1.19 13.57
CA ASN A 576 2.59 0.21 13.20
C ASN A 576 3.10 0.33 11.76
N ILE A 577 4.00 -0.56 11.34
CA ILE A 577 4.56 -0.61 9.99
C ILE A 577 3.48 -0.92 8.95
N ARG A 578 2.63 -1.93 9.21
CA ARG A 578 1.50 -2.26 8.33
C ARG A 578 0.46 -1.14 8.26
N TRP A 579 0.22 -0.42 9.35
CA TRP A 579 -0.68 0.75 9.33
C TRP A 579 -0.09 1.93 8.57
N GLY A 580 1.21 2.22 8.71
CA GLY A 580 1.90 3.24 7.92
C GLY A 580 1.85 2.96 6.42
N GLN A 581 2.04 1.70 6.02
CA GLN A 581 1.87 1.28 4.63
C GLN A 581 0.43 1.43 4.14
N ARG A 582 -0.57 0.91 4.86
CA ARG A 582 -1.98 1.03 4.45
C ARG A 582 -2.37 2.49 4.28
N GLY A 583 -1.91 3.36 5.19
CA GLY A 583 -2.22 4.79 5.15
C GLY A 583 -1.66 5.52 3.93
N ASN A 584 -0.42 5.20 3.55
CA ASN A 584 0.30 5.92 2.50
C ASN A 584 0.27 5.25 1.12
N TYR A 585 -0.24 4.03 0.98
CA TYR A 585 -0.47 3.42 -0.33
C TYR A 585 -1.87 3.81 -0.83
N LEU A 586 -2.03 5.08 -1.25
CA LEU A 586 -3.31 5.66 -1.70
C LEU A 586 -3.12 6.31 -3.08
N TRP A 587 -3.42 5.54 -4.14
CA TRP A 587 -3.09 5.79 -5.55
C TRP A 587 -1.59 5.85 -5.89
N VAL A 588 -0.79 6.51 -5.07
CA VAL A 588 0.68 6.60 -5.11
C VAL A 588 1.24 6.29 -3.71
N PRO A 589 2.51 5.85 -3.57
CA PRO A 589 3.17 5.64 -2.28
C PRO A 589 3.59 7.00 -1.68
N THR A 590 2.73 7.62 -0.87
CA THR A 590 2.97 8.96 -0.29
C THR A 590 4.00 8.92 0.84
N ASP A 591 4.70 10.04 1.07
CA ASP A 591 5.50 10.26 2.28
C ASP A 591 4.66 10.16 3.55
N CYS A 592 3.59 10.95 3.61
CA CYS A 592 2.66 11.02 4.73
C CYS A 592 1.23 11.31 4.23
N PRO A 593 0.17 11.05 5.01
CA PRO A 593 -1.21 11.10 4.52
C PRO A 593 -2.05 12.25 5.09
N GLN A 594 -1.49 13.12 5.94
CA GLN A 594 -2.21 14.10 6.75
C GLN A 594 -1.92 15.56 6.39
N ARG A 595 -0.64 15.96 6.28
CA ARG A 595 -0.25 17.36 6.07
C ARG A 595 -0.43 17.81 4.62
N ASP A 596 -0.06 19.05 4.35
CA ASP A 596 -0.01 19.69 3.03
C ASP A 596 1.15 19.21 2.15
N GLU A 597 1.30 17.89 2.03
CA GLU A 597 2.37 17.25 1.24
C GLU A 597 1.81 16.04 0.49
N ARG A 598 1.91 14.82 1.05
CA ARG A 598 1.30 13.60 0.49
C ARG A 598 1.74 13.33 -0.95
N LEU A 599 3.04 13.49 -1.18
CA LEU A 599 3.69 13.36 -2.49
C LEU A 599 4.33 11.98 -2.60
N GLY A 600 4.40 11.42 -3.80
CA GLY A 600 5.11 10.16 -4.03
C GLY A 600 6.62 10.35 -3.98
N TRP A 601 7.17 10.54 -2.77
CA TRP A 601 8.60 10.73 -2.56
C TRP A 601 9.37 9.45 -2.89
N THR A 602 10.42 9.61 -3.70
CA THR A 602 11.10 8.48 -4.34
C THR A 602 12.08 7.76 -3.41
N GLY A 603 12.82 8.50 -2.58
CA GLY A 603 13.71 7.95 -1.54
C GLY A 603 12.99 7.07 -0.53
N ASP A 604 11.86 7.54 -0.01
CA ASP A 604 10.94 6.78 0.84
C ASP A 604 10.49 5.49 0.17
N THR A 605 10.00 5.59 -1.06
CA THR A 605 9.48 4.45 -1.81
C THR A 605 10.54 3.36 -2.00
N GLN A 606 11.77 3.70 -2.39
CA GLN A 606 12.83 2.71 -2.60
C GLN A 606 13.25 1.99 -1.31
N VAL A 607 13.32 2.68 -0.15
CA VAL A 607 13.80 2.05 1.09
C VAL A 607 12.75 1.12 1.69
N PHE A 608 11.47 1.41 1.45
CA PHE A 608 10.35 0.60 1.95
C PHE A 608 9.88 -0.50 0.99
N ALA A 609 10.20 -0.44 -0.31
CA ALA A 609 9.62 -1.29 -1.35
C ALA A 609 9.65 -2.81 -1.04
N THR A 610 10.75 -3.37 -0.50
CA THR A 610 10.78 -4.79 -0.11
C THR A 610 9.76 -5.10 0.98
N THR A 611 9.70 -4.29 2.04
CA THR A 611 8.74 -4.44 3.13
C THR A 611 7.31 -4.37 2.61
N GLY A 612 7.06 -3.37 1.74
CA GLY A 612 5.75 -3.19 1.12
C GLY A 612 5.27 -4.42 0.33
N LEU A 613 6.19 -5.07 -0.40
CA LEU A 613 5.94 -6.27 -1.21
C LEU A 613 5.88 -7.58 -0.41
N TYR A 614 6.51 -7.67 0.77
CA TYR A 614 6.23 -8.78 1.70
C TYR A 614 4.84 -8.63 2.31
N ASN A 615 4.55 -7.46 2.89
CA ASN A 615 3.31 -7.17 3.62
C ASN A 615 2.05 -7.32 2.77
N ALA A 616 2.04 -6.77 1.54
CA ALA A 616 0.87 -6.73 0.67
C ALA A 616 1.23 -6.89 -0.82
N ASP A 617 0.21 -7.23 -1.62
CA ASP A 617 0.30 -7.30 -3.08
C ASP A 617 0.39 -5.92 -3.72
N ALA A 618 1.56 -5.30 -3.57
CA ALA A 618 1.90 -4.01 -4.16
C ALA A 618 2.49 -4.13 -5.58
N THR A 619 2.50 -5.32 -6.18
CA THR A 619 3.18 -5.61 -7.46
C THR A 619 2.78 -4.66 -8.59
N ALA A 620 1.47 -4.57 -8.87
CA ALA A 620 0.95 -3.72 -9.92
C ALA A 620 0.99 -2.23 -9.53
N PHE A 621 0.84 -1.92 -8.25
CA PHE A 621 0.87 -0.58 -7.68
C PHE A 621 2.26 0.06 -7.85
N LEU A 622 3.32 -0.60 -7.39
CA LEU A 622 4.70 -0.14 -7.55
C LEU A 622 5.17 -0.19 -9.02
N SER A 623 4.65 -1.11 -9.83
CA SER A 623 4.90 -1.11 -11.28
C SER A 623 4.26 0.09 -12.01
N HIS A 624 3.16 0.64 -11.49
CA HIS A 624 2.51 1.85 -12.01
C HIS A 624 3.15 3.12 -11.45
N PHE A 625 3.66 3.07 -10.22
CA PHE A 625 4.48 4.15 -9.68
C PHE A 625 5.81 4.29 -10.45
N GLN A 626 6.48 3.19 -10.79
CA GLN A 626 7.67 3.21 -11.65
C GLN A 626 7.40 3.89 -13.01
N ASP A 627 6.25 3.60 -13.62
CA ASP A 627 5.80 4.29 -14.84
C ASP A 627 5.66 5.80 -14.62
N THR A 628 5.09 6.20 -13.48
CA THR A 628 4.91 7.60 -13.09
C THR A 628 6.26 8.30 -12.83
N VAL A 629 7.24 7.61 -12.25
CA VAL A 629 8.62 8.07 -12.07
C VAL A 629 9.34 8.27 -13.41
N VAL A 630 9.14 7.37 -14.37
CA VAL A 630 9.64 7.52 -15.75
C VAL A 630 8.99 8.72 -16.46
N ASP A 631 7.67 8.89 -16.35
CA ASP A 631 6.97 10.04 -16.91
C ASP A 631 7.48 11.35 -16.27
N SER A 632 7.62 11.41 -14.93
CA SER A 632 8.14 12.58 -14.22
C SER A 632 9.57 12.95 -14.62
N ALA A 633 10.44 11.96 -14.90
CA ALA A 633 11.80 12.20 -15.35
C ALA A 633 11.86 12.85 -16.75
N VAL A 634 10.85 12.61 -17.61
CA VAL A 634 10.76 13.22 -18.94
C VAL A 634 10.19 14.65 -18.90
N ILE A 635 9.32 14.95 -17.94
CA ILE A 635 8.64 16.24 -17.81
C ILE A 635 9.47 17.22 -16.97
N TYR A 636 9.92 16.81 -15.78
CA TYR A 636 10.53 17.68 -14.77
C TYR A 636 12.02 17.38 -14.49
N GLY A 637 12.54 16.25 -14.96
CA GLY A 637 13.93 15.84 -14.74
C GLY A 637 14.94 16.67 -15.53
N GLN A 638 16.12 16.92 -14.95
CA GLN A 638 17.23 17.56 -15.66
C GLN A 638 17.58 16.78 -16.94
N ASP A 639 17.74 17.52 -18.05
CA ASP A 639 17.93 17.02 -19.42
C ASP A 639 16.94 15.92 -19.86
N LYS A 640 15.75 15.85 -19.23
CA LYS A 640 14.75 14.78 -19.38
C LYS A 640 15.31 13.38 -19.05
N ALA A 641 16.37 13.32 -18.25
CA ALA A 641 17.17 12.13 -17.97
C ALA A 641 17.29 11.85 -16.47
N GLN A 642 17.38 12.88 -15.64
CA GLN A 642 17.40 12.73 -14.18
C GLN A 642 16.02 12.26 -13.66
N PHE A 643 15.98 11.20 -12.86
CA PHE A 643 14.80 10.87 -12.07
C PHE A 643 14.54 11.91 -10.97
N THR A 644 13.29 12.02 -10.53
CA THR A 644 12.80 13.11 -9.69
C THR A 644 12.74 12.74 -8.20
N GLY A 645 12.70 13.76 -7.33
CA GLY A 645 12.51 13.58 -5.88
C GLY A 645 11.08 13.17 -5.52
N VAL A 646 10.09 13.62 -6.32
CA VAL A 646 8.68 13.24 -6.18
C VAL A 646 8.06 12.86 -7.54
N ALA A 647 7.14 11.89 -7.50
CA ALA A 647 6.31 11.53 -8.65
C ALA A 647 4.85 11.28 -8.20
N PRO A 648 3.80 11.71 -8.92
CA PRO A 648 3.80 12.75 -9.95
C PRO A 648 4.44 14.08 -9.51
N GLY A 649 4.57 15.03 -10.43
CA GLY A 649 5.28 16.28 -10.17
C GLY A 649 4.67 17.19 -9.10
N GLY A 650 5.53 18.02 -8.51
CA GLY A 650 5.16 19.05 -7.54
C GLY A 650 6.36 19.93 -7.16
N ARG A 651 6.18 20.83 -6.18
CA ARG A 651 7.17 21.82 -5.72
C ARG A 651 8.58 21.29 -5.42
N TYR A 652 8.70 20.02 -5.02
CA TYR A 652 9.96 19.39 -4.59
C TYR A 652 10.76 18.72 -5.73
N ASN A 653 10.37 18.93 -6.99
CA ASN A 653 11.20 18.60 -8.15
C ASN A 653 12.33 19.62 -8.34
N PHE A 654 13.24 19.68 -7.37
CA PHE A 654 14.35 20.63 -7.34
C PHE A 654 15.42 20.31 -8.39
N PRO A 655 15.96 21.30 -9.12
CA PRO A 655 17.15 21.12 -9.93
C PRO A 655 18.39 21.01 -9.02
N GLY A 656 19.01 19.82 -8.95
CA GLY A 656 20.22 19.61 -8.16
C GLY A 656 20.62 18.14 -8.01
N GLY A 657 21.45 17.85 -7.01
CA GLY A 657 21.92 16.49 -6.72
C GLY A 657 20.79 15.61 -6.18
N GLY A 658 20.33 14.64 -6.99
CA GLY A 658 19.19 13.78 -6.67
C GLY A 658 19.54 12.42 -6.03
N SER A 659 20.82 12.11 -5.78
CA SER A 659 21.21 10.75 -5.36
C SER A 659 20.61 10.36 -4.01
N GLY A 660 20.20 9.10 -3.87
CA GLY A 660 19.41 8.58 -2.76
C GLY A 660 17.89 8.65 -2.98
N TRP A 661 17.41 9.51 -3.90
CA TRP A 661 15.99 9.65 -4.24
C TRP A 661 15.73 9.29 -5.70
N ALA A 662 16.42 9.97 -6.62
CA ALA A 662 16.35 9.71 -8.06
C ALA A 662 16.73 8.25 -8.42
N ASP A 663 17.64 7.64 -7.66
CA ASP A 663 18.04 6.23 -7.78
C ASP A 663 16.87 5.23 -7.62
N CYS A 664 15.74 5.64 -7.04
CA CYS A 664 14.51 4.85 -6.99
C CYS A 664 14.07 4.39 -8.38
N GLY A 665 14.28 5.21 -9.42
CA GLY A 665 13.97 4.83 -10.80
C GLY A 665 14.69 3.56 -11.27
N VAL A 666 15.83 3.20 -10.64
CA VAL A 666 16.60 1.98 -10.89
C VAL A 666 16.37 0.92 -9.81
N ILE A 667 16.24 1.32 -8.54
CA ILE A 667 16.09 0.41 -7.38
C ILE A 667 14.69 -0.23 -7.34
N LEU A 668 13.64 0.51 -7.69
CA LEU A 668 12.26 0.02 -7.70
C LEU A 668 12.01 -1.11 -8.73
N PRO A 669 12.38 -1.00 -10.02
CA PRO A 669 12.17 -2.09 -10.98
C PRO A 669 13.00 -3.33 -10.62
N TRP A 670 14.21 -3.16 -10.06
CA TRP A 670 14.99 -4.28 -9.50
C TRP A 670 14.23 -4.97 -8.36
N THR A 671 13.70 -4.20 -7.41
CA THR A 671 13.01 -4.72 -6.22
C THR A 671 11.72 -5.46 -6.58
N VAL A 672 10.92 -4.89 -7.49
CA VAL A 672 9.69 -5.53 -8.00
C VAL A 672 10.03 -6.84 -8.73
N TRP A 673 11.03 -6.85 -9.62
CA TRP A 673 11.49 -8.07 -10.30
C TRP A 673 11.97 -9.13 -9.30
N GLN A 674 12.82 -8.77 -8.34
CA GLN A 674 13.34 -9.67 -7.30
C GLN A 674 12.23 -10.34 -6.48
N MET A 675 11.19 -9.60 -6.09
CA MET A 675 10.09 -10.12 -5.27
C MET A 675 9.06 -10.96 -6.06
N THR A 676 8.99 -10.79 -7.39
CA THR A 676 7.89 -11.33 -8.22
C THR A 676 8.32 -12.29 -9.33
N GLY A 677 9.58 -12.24 -9.77
CA GLY A 677 10.07 -12.93 -10.95
C GLY A 677 9.80 -12.20 -12.28
N ASP A 678 9.03 -11.12 -12.27
CA ASP A 678 8.55 -10.46 -13.49
C ASP A 678 9.48 -9.34 -13.97
N ALA A 679 10.32 -9.64 -14.97
CA ALA A 679 11.26 -8.68 -15.55
C ALA A 679 10.61 -7.61 -16.45
N THR A 680 9.29 -7.66 -16.73
CA THR A 680 8.60 -6.72 -17.65
C THR A 680 8.73 -5.25 -17.19
N VAL A 681 8.84 -5.01 -15.87
CA VAL A 681 9.05 -3.66 -15.31
C VAL A 681 10.45 -3.12 -15.62
N ILE A 682 11.46 -4.00 -15.70
CA ILE A 682 12.83 -3.67 -16.13
C ILE A 682 12.82 -3.37 -17.64
N GLU A 683 12.25 -4.28 -18.45
CA GLU A 683 12.19 -4.14 -19.92
C GLU A 683 11.56 -2.80 -20.34
N ARG A 684 10.43 -2.42 -19.73
CA ARG A 684 9.72 -1.17 -20.03
C ARG A 684 10.50 0.05 -19.55
N SER A 685 11.19 -0.04 -18.41
CA SER A 685 11.98 1.08 -17.86
C SER A 685 13.32 1.27 -18.55
N TRP A 686 13.88 0.24 -19.20
CA TRP A 686 15.29 0.20 -19.65
C TRP A 686 15.76 1.48 -20.38
N PRO A 687 15.03 2.08 -21.34
CA PRO A 687 15.46 3.29 -22.03
C PRO A 687 15.52 4.57 -21.16
N ALA A 688 14.90 4.54 -19.97
CA ALA A 688 15.08 5.57 -18.95
C ALA A 688 16.25 5.23 -18.02
N LEU A 689 16.43 3.97 -17.64
CA LEU A 689 17.53 3.54 -16.76
C LEU A 689 18.90 3.79 -17.39
N THR A 690 19.07 3.44 -18.66
CA THR A 690 20.33 3.69 -19.39
C THR A 690 20.59 5.18 -19.53
N ARG A 691 19.58 5.94 -19.99
CA ARG A 691 19.64 7.40 -20.15
C ARG A 691 20.02 8.11 -18.84
N TYR A 692 19.54 7.63 -17.69
CA TYR A 692 19.88 8.16 -16.38
C TYR A 692 21.37 7.95 -16.03
N LEU A 693 21.88 6.71 -16.14
CA LEU A 693 23.30 6.43 -15.83
C LEU A 693 24.27 7.08 -16.82
N ASP A 694 23.90 7.14 -18.11
CA ASP A 694 24.65 7.86 -19.13
C ASP A 694 24.67 9.37 -18.85
N TRP A 695 23.56 9.93 -18.34
CA TRP A 695 23.48 11.33 -17.92
C TRP A 695 24.34 11.63 -16.70
N ILE A 696 24.33 10.80 -15.64
CA ILE A 696 25.21 10.97 -14.48
C ILE A 696 26.67 11.07 -14.96
N ARG A 697 27.11 10.13 -15.82
CA ARG A 697 28.47 10.13 -16.37
C ARG A 697 28.79 11.37 -17.22
N GLN A 698 27.80 11.96 -17.90
CA GLN A 698 27.98 13.22 -18.63
C GLN A 698 28.17 14.41 -17.69
N GLN A 699 27.46 14.47 -16.56
CA GLN A 699 27.63 15.54 -15.57
C GLN A 699 28.94 15.43 -14.78
N THR A 700 29.35 14.21 -14.42
CA THR A 700 30.54 13.98 -13.56
C THR A 700 31.83 13.75 -14.34
N GLY A 701 31.74 13.47 -15.64
CA GLY A 701 32.84 12.94 -16.44
C GLY A 701 33.37 11.59 -15.93
N ASP A 702 34.56 11.21 -16.39
CA ASP A 702 35.27 10.00 -15.94
C ASP A 702 35.92 10.13 -14.54
N THR A 703 35.29 10.87 -13.63
CA THR A 703 35.67 10.95 -12.20
C THR A 703 35.10 9.81 -11.36
N TYR A 704 34.04 9.16 -11.85
CA TYR A 704 33.27 8.11 -11.15
C TYR A 704 32.60 8.54 -9.83
N ALA A 705 32.47 9.86 -9.60
CA ALA A 705 31.58 10.41 -8.58
C ALA A 705 30.10 10.23 -8.98
N GLY A 706 29.19 10.30 -8.01
CA GLY A 706 27.74 10.42 -8.26
C GLY A 706 27.31 11.88 -8.49
N GLN A 707 26.05 12.08 -8.89
CA GLN A 707 25.48 13.39 -9.30
C GLN A 707 25.34 14.43 -8.17
N GLY A 708 25.81 14.13 -6.96
CA GLY A 708 25.51 14.87 -5.73
C GLY A 708 24.21 14.42 -5.06
N SER A 709 23.99 14.84 -3.83
CA SER A 709 22.74 14.63 -3.08
C SER A 709 22.42 15.89 -2.27
N LEU A 710 21.18 16.38 -2.36
CA LEU A 710 20.68 17.47 -1.51
C LEU A 710 20.18 16.96 -0.16
N THR A 711 19.64 15.75 -0.10
CA THR A 711 19.00 15.16 1.08
C THR A 711 19.93 14.29 1.92
N GLY A 712 20.98 13.71 1.34
CA GLY A 712 21.95 12.88 2.07
C GLY A 712 21.29 11.71 2.82
N ASP A 713 21.84 11.33 3.97
CA ASP A 713 21.14 10.40 4.86
C ASP A 713 20.13 11.17 5.75
N TRP A 714 18.96 11.44 5.17
CA TRP A 714 17.93 12.31 5.72
C TRP A 714 17.50 11.93 7.14
N LEU A 715 17.46 12.92 8.04
CA LEU A 715 17.07 12.78 9.44
C LEU A 715 17.97 11.82 10.26
N ALA A 716 19.20 11.58 9.80
CA ALA A 716 20.20 10.82 10.56
C ALA A 716 20.61 11.57 11.85
N PRO A 717 20.59 10.92 13.03
CA PRO A 717 21.14 11.48 14.27
C PRO A 717 22.66 11.75 14.23
N GLN A 718 23.42 11.01 13.42
CA GLN A 718 24.85 11.26 13.13
C GLN A 718 25.00 11.61 11.64
N LYS A 719 25.58 12.78 11.32
CA LYS A 719 25.64 13.25 9.93
C LYS A 719 26.76 12.58 9.12
N THR A 720 26.43 12.27 7.87
CA THR A 720 27.34 11.69 6.85
C THR A 720 27.44 12.64 5.66
N SER A 721 28.62 12.75 5.04
CA SER A 721 28.82 13.52 3.80
C SER A 721 27.80 13.15 2.72
N ALA A 722 27.05 14.14 2.24
CA ALA A 722 26.03 13.94 1.20
C ALA A 722 26.65 13.54 -0.15
N GLN A 723 27.89 13.96 -0.44
CA GLN A 723 28.63 13.49 -1.61
C GLN A 723 29.11 12.04 -1.44
N LEU A 724 29.46 11.59 -0.23
CA LEU A 724 29.77 10.18 0.02
C LEU A 724 28.54 9.31 -0.27
N MET A 725 27.36 9.72 0.22
CA MET A 725 26.09 9.02 -0.08
C MET A 725 25.79 8.98 -1.58
N SER A 726 26.05 10.08 -2.30
CA SER A 726 25.95 10.13 -3.77
C SER A 726 26.90 9.16 -4.48
N ASP A 727 28.17 9.11 -4.08
CA ASP A 727 29.18 8.23 -4.69
C ASP A 727 28.89 6.74 -4.39
N VAL A 728 28.37 6.43 -3.19
CA VAL A 728 27.81 5.11 -2.81
C VAL A 728 26.64 4.72 -3.71
N TYR A 729 25.64 5.61 -3.85
CA TYR A 729 24.40 5.28 -4.56
C TYR A 729 24.63 5.06 -6.05
N TYR A 730 25.52 5.84 -6.69
CA TYR A 730 25.92 5.61 -8.08
C TYR A 730 26.55 4.21 -8.27
N GLY A 731 27.39 3.78 -7.32
CA GLY A 731 27.92 2.42 -7.28
C GLY A 731 26.82 1.37 -7.10
N TYR A 732 25.87 1.61 -6.19
CA TYR A 732 24.75 0.69 -5.97
C TYR A 732 23.89 0.50 -7.23
N VAL A 733 23.45 1.59 -7.90
CA VAL A 733 22.64 1.48 -9.11
C VAL A 733 23.41 0.90 -10.31
N ALA A 734 24.72 1.14 -10.42
CA ALA A 734 25.56 0.46 -11.41
C ALA A 734 25.57 -1.07 -11.18
N ARG A 735 25.69 -1.52 -9.92
CA ARG A 735 25.60 -2.95 -9.56
C ARG A 735 24.22 -3.54 -9.86
N LEU A 736 23.13 -2.79 -9.63
CA LEU A 736 21.78 -3.24 -9.98
C LEU A 736 21.58 -3.32 -11.50
N MET A 737 22.07 -2.33 -12.26
CA MET A 737 22.01 -2.33 -13.73
C MET A 737 22.77 -3.51 -14.35
N ALA A 738 23.92 -3.89 -13.79
CA ALA A 738 24.65 -5.09 -14.20
C ALA A 738 23.83 -6.39 -14.02
N GLN A 739 23.09 -6.50 -12.91
CA GLN A 739 22.21 -7.65 -12.64
C GLN A 739 20.95 -7.62 -13.54
N MET A 740 20.30 -6.47 -13.66
CA MET A 740 19.09 -6.31 -14.48
C MET A 740 19.36 -6.53 -15.97
N ALA A 741 20.52 -6.09 -16.49
CA ALA A 741 20.93 -6.36 -17.87
C ALA A 741 21.01 -7.86 -18.15
N ARG A 742 21.56 -8.67 -17.23
CA ARG A 742 21.53 -10.15 -17.36
C ARG A 742 20.11 -10.71 -17.35
N ALA A 743 19.23 -10.16 -16.52
CA ALA A 743 17.85 -10.61 -16.39
C ALA A 743 17.01 -10.41 -17.67
N ILE A 744 17.37 -9.45 -18.53
CA ILE A 744 16.69 -9.15 -19.80
C ILE A 744 17.55 -9.44 -21.05
N ASP A 745 18.48 -10.40 -20.93
CA ASP A 745 19.37 -10.91 -22.00
C ASP A 745 20.25 -9.84 -22.69
N ARG A 746 20.86 -8.96 -21.89
CA ARG A 746 21.81 -7.92 -22.32
C ARG A 746 23.20 -8.10 -21.67
N PRO A 747 23.90 -9.23 -21.87
CA PRO A 747 25.15 -9.52 -21.17
C PRO A 747 26.29 -8.53 -21.45
N SER A 748 26.32 -7.88 -22.63
CA SER A 748 27.29 -6.85 -22.99
C SER A 748 27.11 -5.55 -22.20
N GLU A 749 25.88 -5.03 -22.14
CA GLU A 749 25.50 -3.89 -21.28
C GLU A 749 25.75 -4.23 -19.81
N GLY A 750 25.40 -5.46 -19.39
CA GLY A 750 25.69 -5.96 -18.05
C GLY A 750 27.18 -5.89 -17.70
N LYS A 751 28.06 -6.30 -18.62
CA LYS A 751 29.51 -6.20 -18.38
C LYS A 751 30.03 -4.76 -18.40
N ALA A 752 29.41 -3.85 -19.15
CA ALA A 752 29.73 -2.43 -19.08
C ALA A 752 29.40 -1.85 -17.69
N TYR A 753 28.26 -2.21 -17.10
CA TYR A 753 27.87 -1.77 -15.77
C TYR A 753 28.67 -2.41 -14.63
N GLU A 754 29.14 -3.65 -14.76
CA GLU A 754 30.16 -4.20 -13.83
C GLU A 754 31.44 -3.38 -13.86
N ASN A 755 31.97 -3.10 -15.06
CA ASN A 755 33.19 -2.33 -15.23
C ASN A 755 33.05 -0.88 -14.72
N LEU A 756 31.83 -0.31 -14.73
CA LEU A 756 31.51 0.97 -14.12
C LEU A 756 31.53 0.86 -12.59
N PHE A 757 30.86 -0.15 -12.01
CA PHE A 757 30.86 -0.41 -10.57
C PHE A 757 32.29 -0.59 -10.01
N ASP A 758 33.14 -1.37 -10.70
CA ASP A 758 34.53 -1.58 -10.29
C ASP A 758 35.35 -0.26 -10.28
N ARG A 759 35.10 0.65 -11.24
CA ARG A 759 35.75 1.98 -11.26
C ARG A 759 35.22 2.92 -10.17
N ILE A 760 33.91 2.93 -9.93
CA ILE A 760 33.30 3.68 -8.81
C ILE A 760 33.88 3.19 -7.48
N ARG A 761 33.97 1.87 -7.26
CA ARG A 761 34.61 1.27 -6.08
C ARG A 761 36.05 1.75 -5.89
N GLN A 762 36.86 1.73 -6.95
CA GLN A 762 38.27 2.15 -6.88
C GLN A 762 38.43 3.65 -6.62
N ALA A 763 37.63 4.51 -7.27
CA ALA A 763 37.59 5.94 -6.99
C ALA A 763 37.10 6.22 -5.56
N PHE A 764 36.07 5.52 -5.10
CA PHE A 764 35.51 5.63 -3.75
C PHE A 764 36.55 5.27 -2.69
N MET A 765 37.20 4.10 -2.80
CA MET A 765 38.21 3.66 -1.83
C MET A 765 39.37 4.66 -1.77
N THR A 766 39.88 5.12 -2.93
CA THR A 766 40.94 6.15 -3.02
C THR A 766 40.53 7.47 -2.33
N LYS A 767 39.26 7.86 -2.42
CA LYS A 767 38.73 9.12 -1.88
C LYS A 767 38.39 9.02 -0.39
N TYR A 768 37.77 7.94 0.07
CA TYR A 768 37.17 7.86 1.41
C TYR A 768 37.80 6.83 2.36
N LEU A 769 38.53 5.82 1.90
CA LEU A 769 39.10 4.79 2.78
C LEU A 769 40.61 5.03 3.00
N THR A 770 41.06 5.17 4.23
CA THR A 770 42.50 5.16 4.57
C THR A 770 42.87 4.00 5.49
N THR A 771 44.16 3.68 5.52
CA THR A 771 44.74 2.73 6.46
C THR A 771 46.12 3.23 6.86
N GLU A 772 46.22 3.79 8.07
CA GLU A 772 47.39 4.52 8.58
C GLU A 772 47.82 3.83 9.89
N ASP A 773 49.10 3.46 10.00
CA ASP A 773 49.66 2.66 11.12
C ASP A 773 48.85 1.40 11.48
N GLY A 774 48.16 0.81 10.49
CA GLY A 774 47.29 -0.36 10.65
C GLY A 774 45.86 -0.04 11.10
N ARG A 775 45.55 1.20 11.47
CA ARG A 775 44.19 1.67 11.75
C ARG A 775 43.47 2.02 10.45
N VAL A 776 42.27 1.46 10.25
CA VAL A 776 41.38 1.83 9.15
C VAL A 776 40.52 3.03 9.57
N THR A 777 40.27 3.95 8.62
CA THR A 777 39.31 5.04 8.78
C THR A 777 38.48 5.19 7.51
N LEU A 778 37.16 5.26 7.65
CA LEU A 778 36.24 5.66 6.60
C LEU A 778 35.91 7.16 6.76
N ARG A 779 36.49 7.98 5.87
CA ARG A 779 36.45 9.45 5.87
C ARG A 779 35.07 10.02 5.52
N SER A 780 34.08 9.74 6.36
CA SER A 780 32.68 10.14 6.17
C SER A 780 32.40 11.61 6.53
N SER A 781 33.35 12.32 7.14
CA SER A 781 33.36 13.78 7.26
C SER A 781 33.88 14.51 6.02
N LEU A 782 34.24 13.80 4.95
CA LEU A 782 34.77 14.42 3.73
C LEU A 782 33.62 14.99 2.87
N GLY A 783 33.18 16.19 3.25
CA GLY A 783 32.08 16.94 2.63
C GLY A 783 30.92 17.18 3.59
N ASP A 784 30.05 18.10 3.21
CA ASP A 784 28.97 18.61 4.06
C ASP A 784 27.79 17.64 4.19
N ALA A 785 26.93 17.88 5.19
CA ALA A 785 25.67 17.17 5.39
C ALA A 785 24.61 17.63 4.36
N SER A 786 23.34 17.25 4.55
CA SER A 786 22.25 17.80 3.74
C SER A 786 22.15 19.33 3.93
N PRO A 787 22.23 20.14 2.85
CA PRO A 787 22.01 21.59 2.93
C PRO A 787 20.54 22.00 3.11
N ILE A 788 19.58 21.07 3.18
CA ILE A 788 18.14 21.38 3.21
C ILE A 788 17.33 20.66 4.31
N GLU A 789 17.97 19.97 5.26
CA GLU A 789 17.25 19.23 6.33
C GLU A 789 16.57 20.18 7.36
N PRO A 790 15.22 20.21 7.46
CA PRO A 790 14.53 21.13 8.36
C PRO A 790 14.76 20.78 9.84
N GLY A 791 15.26 21.75 10.61
CA GLY A 791 15.54 21.59 12.03
C GLY A 791 16.79 20.80 12.35
N ALA A 792 17.71 20.63 11.38
CA ALA A 792 19.07 20.21 11.68
C ALA A 792 19.82 21.27 12.50
N ASP A 793 20.70 20.82 13.40
CA ASP A 793 21.61 21.67 14.15
C ASP A 793 22.69 22.26 13.20
N PRO A 794 22.79 23.60 13.05
CA PRO A 794 23.74 24.23 12.14
C PRO A 794 25.20 24.09 12.58
N ASP A 795 25.47 23.76 13.86
CA ASP A 795 26.82 23.46 14.36
C ASP A 795 27.17 21.96 14.26
N GLN A 796 26.20 21.08 13.98
CA GLN A 796 26.44 19.65 13.79
C GLN A 796 27.16 19.38 12.47
N LYS A 797 28.29 18.67 12.55
CA LYS A 797 29.16 18.38 11.40
C LYS A 797 29.08 16.91 11.00
N THR A 798 29.52 16.63 9.78
CA THR A 798 29.69 15.26 9.29
C THR A 798 30.82 14.58 10.05
N GLU A 799 30.70 13.27 10.29
CA GLU A 799 31.62 12.50 11.14
C GLU A 799 32.26 11.34 10.37
N ASP A 800 33.52 11.04 10.70
CA ASP A 800 34.21 9.84 10.22
C ASP A 800 33.70 8.58 10.92
N ASN A 801 33.70 7.46 10.19
CA ASN A 801 33.14 6.18 10.62
C ASN A 801 31.66 6.27 11.06
N SER A 802 30.87 7.11 10.37
CA SER A 802 29.42 7.21 10.60
C SER A 802 28.71 5.89 10.28
N GLN A 803 27.65 5.55 11.04
CA GLN A 803 26.98 4.24 10.95
C GLN A 803 26.51 3.93 9.52
N THR A 804 25.83 4.87 8.86
CA THR A 804 25.34 4.72 7.48
C THR A 804 26.47 4.52 6.48
N ALA A 805 27.57 5.27 6.57
CA ALA A 805 28.69 5.12 5.66
C ALA A 805 29.36 3.74 5.76
N LEU A 806 29.57 3.25 7.00
CA LEU A 806 30.13 1.92 7.26
C LEU A 806 29.24 0.81 6.70
N LEU A 807 27.92 0.89 6.94
CA LEU A 807 26.93 -0.06 6.42
C LEU A 807 26.95 -0.17 4.90
N TRP A 808 27.00 0.96 4.20
CA TRP A 808 27.03 0.97 2.73
C TRP A 808 28.36 0.48 2.16
N VAL A 809 29.49 0.84 2.79
CA VAL A 809 30.81 0.32 2.41
C VAL A 809 30.89 -1.20 2.55
N LEU A 810 30.31 -1.76 3.62
CA LEU A 810 30.18 -3.21 3.81
C LEU A 810 29.24 -3.82 2.74
N LYS A 811 28.03 -3.28 2.56
CA LYS A 811 27.02 -3.75 1.57
C LYS A 811 27.50 -3.76 0.12
N LEU A 812 28.39 -2.85 -0.25
CA LEU A 812 28.97 -2.73 -1.59
C LEU A 812 30.34 -3.43 -1.71
N GLY A 813 30.96 -3.87 -0.61
CA GLY A 813 32.29 -4.48 -0.65
C GLY A 813 33.41 -3.48 -0.93
N PHE A 814 33.28 -2.22 -0.50
CA PHE A 814 34.22 -1.12 -0.78
C PHE A 814 35.45 -1.15 0.14
N TYR A 815 36.10 -2.31 0.18
CA TYR A 815 37.38 -2.59 0.86
C TYR A 815 38.20 -3.57 0.01
N GLU A 816 39.50 -3.70 0.23
CA GLU A 816 40.37 -4.59 -0.56
C GLU A 816 40.67 -5.92 0.13
N THR A 817 40.66 -5.94 1.47
CA THR A 817 41.10 -7.11 2.26
C THR A 817 40.12 -7.49 3.36
N GLU A 818 40.11 -8.77 3.74
CA GLU A 818 39.39 -9.26 4.93
C GLU A 818 39.86 -8.60 6.24
N SER A 819 41.06 -8.01 6.27
CA SER A 819 41.53 -7.24 7.43
C SER A 819 40.83 -5.88 7.51
N GLN A 820 40.68 -5.18 6.38
CA GLN A 820 39.89 -3.95 6.31
C GLN A 820 38.40 -4.21 6.58
N ARG A 821 37.83 -5.28 6.01
CA ARG A 821 36.45 -5.70 6.28
C ARG A 821 36.20 -5.87 7.79
N ARG A 822 37.01 -6.68 8.48
CA ARG A 822 36.90 -6.87 9.94
C ARG A 822 37.09 -5.57 10.72
N ALA A 823 37.98 -4.67 10.29
CA ALA A 823 38.14 -3.36 10.93
C ALA A 823 36.91 -2.47 10.75
N LEU A 824 36.26 -2.48 9.58
CA LEU A 824 35.02 -1.75 9.31
C LEU A 824 33.84 -2.30 10.12
N VAL A 825 33.75 -3.63 10.30
CA VAL A 825 32.76 -4.27 11.20
C VAL A 825 33.02 -3.90 12.67
N ALA A 826 34.28 -3.82 13.10
CA ALA A 826 34.63 -3.36 14.45
C ALA A 826 34.24 -1.89 14.66
N LEU A 827 34.60 -0.99 13.73
CA LEU A 827 34.20 0.43 13.78
C LEU A 827 32.67 0.61 13.82
N LEU A 828 31.91 -0.23 13.11
CA LEU A 828 30.46 -0.22 13.12
C LEU A 828 29.91 -0.70 14.48
N ALA A 829 30.50 -1.74 15.05
CA ALA A 829 30.15 -2.24 16.36
C ALA A 829 30.44 -1.22 17.48
N ASP A 830 31.60 -0.56 17.43
CA ASP A 830 32.01 0.44 18.40
C ASP A 830 31.08 1.68 18.35
N ASN A 831 30.69 2.12 17.14
CA ASN A 831 29.72 3.21 16.94
C ASN A 831 28.30 2.83 17.44
N ILE A 832 27.87 1.58 17.24
CA ILE A 832 26.59 1.07 17.78
C ILE A 832 26.64 1.01 19.31
N GLY A 833 27.66 0.35 19.87
CA GLY A 833 27.87 0.18 21.30
C GLY A 833 27.89 1.52 22.01
N ASN A 834 28.65 2.50 21.48
CA ASN A 834 28.67 3.88 21.98
C ASN A 834 28.98 3.95 23.49
N ASP A 835 29.85 3.05 23.96
CA ASP A 835 30.13 2.86 25.38
C ASP A 835 30.96 4.01 25.99
N ALA A 836 31.22 3.94 27.29
CA ALA A 836 32.05 4.93 27.98
C ALA A 836 33.47 5.08 27.37
N ALA A 837 34.05 4.02 26.77
CA ALA A 837 35.36 4.08 26.14
C ALA A 837 35.29 4.72 24.74
N TYR A 838 34.29 4.38 23.93
CA TYR A 838 34.01 5.02 22.64
C TYR A 838 33.73 6.52 22.81
N LYS A 839 32.91 6.89 23.80
CA LYS A 839 32.60 8.29 24.14
C LYS A 839 33.84 9.06 24.60
N ALA A 840 34.70 8.45 25.41
CA ALA A 840 35.97 9.04 25.83
C ALA A 840 36.99 9.17 24.67
N ALA A 841 36.98 8.24 23.71
CA ALA A 841 37.82 8.30 22.51
C ALA A 841 37.31 9.29 21.44
N HIS A 842 36.00 9.54 21.39
CA HIS A 842 35.35 10.41 20.41
C HIS A 842 34.54 11.55 21.08
N PRO A 843 35.16 12.41 21.92
CA PRO A 843 34.46 13.43 22.73
C PRO A 843 33.90 14.62 21.92
N LYS A 844 33.85 14.50 20.59
CA LYS A 844 33.24 15.44 19.63
C LYS A 844 32.17 14.77 18.75
N SER A 845 31.90 13.48 18.93
CA SER A 845 30.86 12.78 18.18
C SER A 845 29.48 13.08 18.76
N SER A 846 28.51 13.32 17.89
CA SER A 846 27.09 13.43 18.23
C SER A 846 26.55 12.17 18.93
N ARG A 847 27.17 10.99 18.73
CA ARG A 847 26.88 9.76 19.48
C ARG A 847 27.01 9.94 21.00
N GLY A 848 27.87 10.86 21.46
CA GLY A 848 28.06 11.16 22.88
C GLY A 848 26.81 11.59 23.63
N ALA A 849 25.82 12.16 22.94
CA ALA A 849 24.53 12.58 23.53
C ALA A 849 23.52 11.43 23.72
N TYR A 850 23.76 10.26 23.12
CA TYR A 850 22.79 9.15 23.07
C TYR A 850 23.20 7.97 23.97
N ALA A 851 22.23 7.12 24.29
CA ALA A 851 22.47 5.89 25.04
C ALA A 851 23.35 4.90 24.26
N GLU A 852 23.87 3.90 24.98
CA GLU A 852 24.55 2.73 24.40
C GLU A 852 23.54 1.93 23.55
N ASN A 853 24.01 1.23 22.51
CA ASN A 853 23.16 0.43 21.61
C ASN A 853 21.95 1.18 21.04
N THR A 854 22.17 2.41 20.57
CA THR A 854 21.15 3.24 19.87
C THR A 854 21.46 3.39 18.39
N LEU A 855 20.43 3.74 17.60
CA LEU A 855 20.58 4.04 16.18
C LEU A 855 21.37 5.35 15.95
N SER A 856 21.91 5.52 14.75
CA SER A 856 22.37 6.82 14.24
C SER A 856 22.17 7.01 12.73
N VAL A 857 21.54 6.04 12.07
CA VAL A 857 21.07 6.10 10.67
C VAL A 857 19.90 7.05 10.44
N GLY A 858 19.86 7.63 9.25
CA GLY A 858 18.69 8.25 8.62
C GLY A 858 17.99 7.30 7.64
N PHE A 859 17.27 7.88 6.67
CA PHE A 859 16.44 7.12 5.73
C PHE A 859 17.25 6.18 4.82
N LEU A 860 18.45 6.58 4.39
CA LEU A 860 19.29 5.78 3.50
C LEU A 860 20.08 4.70 4.26
N GLY A 861 20.20 4.82 5.58
CA GLY A 861 20.83 3.79 6.43
C GLY A 861 19.86 2.73 6.98
N VAL A 862 18.60 3.06 7.22
CA VAL A 862 17.69 2.21 8.03
C VAL A 862 17.38 0.84 7.41
N ASN A 863 17.20 0.74 6.09
CA ASN A 863 16.91 -0.54 5.44
C ASN A 863 18.16 -1.42 5.29
N VAL A 864 19.36 -0.82 5.22
CA VAL A 864 20.61 -1.58 5.10
C VAL A 864 21.17 -2.05 6.44
N LEU A 865 20.82 -1.37 7.55
CA LEU A 865 21.32 -1.61 8.91
C LEU A 865 21.28 -3.08 9.35
N ALA A 866 20.09 -3.60 9.67
CA ALA A 866 19.97 -4.95 10.25
C ALA A 866 20.39 -6.07 9.28
N PRO A 867 20.09 -6.01 7.96
CA PRO A 867 20.62 -6.95 6.98
C PRO A 867 22.15 -7.01 6.95
N VAL A 868 22.85 -5.87 6.85
CA VAL A 868 24.32 -5.84 6.77
C VAL A 868 24.96 -6.30 8.07
N LEU A 869 24.43 -5.90 9.23
CA LEU A 869 24.89 -6.43 10.53
C LEU A 869 24.76 -7.96 10.56
N THR A 870 23.69 -8.51 10.03
CA THR A 870 23.41 -9.94 10.05
C THR A 870 24.26 -10.72 9.05
N ASP A 871 24.45 -10.20 7.84
CA ASP A 871 25.35 -10.75 6.81
C ASP A 871 26.82 -10.75 7.29
N GLU A 872 27.24 -9.73 8.05
CA GLU A 872 28.56 -9.61 8.67
C GLU A 872 28.70 -10.35 10.01
N GLY A 873 27.70 -11.17 10.38
CA GLY A 873 27.73 -12.05 11.56
C GLY A 873 27.36 -11.38 12.89
N ARG A 874 27.06 -10.08 12.90
CA ARG A 874 26.57 -9.33 14.08
C ARG A 874 25.06 -9.35 14.21
N THR A 875 24.49 -10.56 14.27
CA THR A 875 23.06 -10.79 14.56
C THR A 875 22.69 -10.26 15.96
N ASP A 876 23.63 -10.28 16.90
CA ASP A 876 23.52 -9.66 18.23
C ASP A 876 23.16 -8.18 18.16
N LEU A 877 23.96 -7.37 17.47
CA LEU A 877 23.71 -5.93 17.34
C LEU A 877 22.39 -5.61 16.61
N ALA A 878 21.97 -6.48 15.67
CA ALA A 878 20.69 -6.31 14.99
C ALA A 878 19.49 -6.51 15.95
N TYR A 879 19.57 -7.45 16.88
CA TYR A 879 18.55 -7.63 17.93
C TYR A 879 18.66 -6.59 19.04
N GLU A 880 19.86 -6.21 19.47
CA GLU A 880 20.05 -5.15 20.48
C GLU A 880 19.45 -3.81 20.02
N LEU A 881 19.70 -3.40 18.77
CA LEU A 881 19.09 -2.20 18.18
C LEU A 881 17.58 -2.31 17.98
N LEU A 882 17.04 -3.51 17.75
CA LEU A 882 15.60 -3.77 17.67
C LEU A 882 14.92 -3.76 19.05
N HIS A 883 15.64 -4.14 20.10
CA HIS A 883 15.14 -4.25 21.47
C HIS A 883 15.31 -2.96 22.29
N GLN A 884 16.17 -2.05 21.84
CA GLN A 884 16.35 -0.71 22.40
C GLN A 884 15.03 0.08 22.40
N ASP A 885 14.74 0.77 23.51
CA ASP A 885 13.63 1.71 23.66
C ASP A 885 14.04 3.13 24.07
N ALA A 886 15.33 3.41 24.33
CA ALA A 886 15.85 4.77 24.37
C ALA A 886 15.88 5.41 22.97
N VAL A 887 15.77 6.76 22.89
CA VAL A 887 15.91 7.49 21.63
C VAL A 887 17.38 7.54 21.17
N PRO A 888 17.68 7.38 19.88
CA PRO A 888 16.82 6.91 18.78
C PRO A 888 16.73 5.38 18.70
N SER A 889 15.50 4.88 18.62
CA SER A 889 15.17 3.46 18.38
C SER A 889 13.75 3.33 17.82
N TRP A 890 13.39 2.15 17.31
CA TRP A 890 12.01 1.88 16.92
C TRP A 890 11.07 1.81 18.13
N LEU A 891 11.49 1.18 19.24
CA LEU A 891 10.59 0.96 20.37
C LEU A 891 10.37 2.21 21.22
N PHE A 892 11.25 3.21 21.15
CA PHE A 892 10.97 4.54 21.72
C PHE A 892 9.60 5.08 21.27
N SER A 893 9.28 4.99 19.97
CA SER A 893 7.97 5.38 19.44
C SER A 893 6.84 4.48 19.97
N VAL A 894 7.07 3.17 20.08
CA VAL A 894 6.09 2.19 20.58
C VAL A 894 5.76 2.43 22.06
N LYS A 895 6.76 2.76 22.90
CA LYS A 895 6.56 3.12 24.30
C LYS A 895 5.77 4.44 24.43
N ASN A 896 6.08 5.43 23.60
CA ASN A 896 5.34 6.70 23.49
C ASN A 896 4.03 6.58 22.66
N GLY A 897 3.36 5.42 22.70
CA GLY A 897 1.99 5.25 22.23
C GLY A 897 1.77 5.23 20.70
N ALA A 898 2.83 5.10 19.89
CA ALA A 898 2.71 5.07 18.43
C ALA A 898 1.82 3.91 17.93
N THR A 899 0.95 4.21 16.96
CA THR A 899 0.12 3.21 16.24
C THR A 899 0.47 3.12 14.74
N THR A 900 1.47 3.88 14.32
CA THR A 900 2.06 4.04 12.98
C THR A 900 3.55 4.31 13.15
N VAL A 901 4.36 4.19 12.10
CA VAL A 901 5.76 4.65 12.15
C VAL A 901 5.80 6.17 11.96
N TRP A 902 6.74 6.83 12.64
CA TRP A 902 6.92 8.28 12.63
C TRP A 902 8.01 8.74 11.65
N GLU A 903 7.97 10.01 11.26
CA GLU A 903 8.95 10.63 10.36
C GLU A 903 10.30 10.88 11.01
N ARG A 904 10.34 11.17 12.32
CA ARG A 904 11.57 11.32 13.09
C ARG A 904 11.66 10.28 14.20
N TRP A 905 12.88 9.88 14.54
CA TRP A 905 13.15 9.10 15.75
C TRP A 905 12.67 9.79 17.04
N ASN A 906 12.57 11.12 17.04
CA ASN A 906 12.14 11.96 18.16
C ASN A 906 10.86 12.78 17.84
N SER A 907 9.92 12.23 17.07
CA SER A 907 8.68 12.95 16.70
C SER A 907 7.82 13.37 17.91
N TYR A 908 7.76 12.57 18.97
CA TYR A 908 7.12 12.92 20.25
C TYR A 908 7.74 12.12 21.41
N SER A 909 7.66 12.64 22.64
CA SER A 909 7.72 11.83 23.85
C SER A 909 7.13 12.53 25.07
N GLU A 910 6.69 11.76 26.07
CA GLU A 910 6.13 12.31 27.32
C GLU A 910 7.14 13.21 28.08
N ASP A 911 8.45 12.93 28.00
CA ASP A 911 9.49 13.70 28.69
C ASP A 911 9.90 15.00 27.96
N ALA A 912 9.84 15.02 26.62
CA ALA A 912 10.45 16.08 25.79
C ALA A 912 9.46 16.78 24.83
N GLY A 913 8.19 16.37 24.80
CA GLY A 913 7.17 16.99 23.99
C GLY A 913 7.26 16.68 22.48
N PHE A 914 6.78 17.62 21.66
CA PHE A 914 6.71 17.49 20.21
C PHE A 914 8.01 17.88 19.51
N GLY A 915 8.51 17.01 18.62
CA GLY A 915 9.63 17.29 17.74
C GLY A 915 9.37 18.40 16.70
N PRO A 916 10.40 18.88 15.97
CA PRO A 916 10.36 20.11 15.16
C PRO A 916 9.18 20.22 14.18
N VAL A 917 8.17 21.00 14.57
CA VAL A 917 6.82 21.07 13.98
C VAL A 917 6.78 21.32 12.47
N SER A 918 7.76 22.03 11.91
CA SER A 918 7.85 22.33 10.47
C SER A 918 7.98 21.10 9.57
N MET A 919 8.42 19.97 10.12
CA MET A 919 8.41 18.66 9.44
C MET A 919 8.41 17.57 10.51
N ASN A 920 7.22 17.18 10.99
CA ASN A 920 7.04 16.18 12.04
C ASN A 920 5.74 15.34 11.87
N SER A 921 5.73 14.41 10.92
CA SER A 921 4.63 13.46 10.68
C SER A 921 4.65 12.27 11.65
N PHE A 922 3.48 11.88 12.16
CA PHE A 922 3.30 10.65 12.95
C PHE A 922 2.87 9.44 12.10
N ASN A 923 2.89 9.55 10.77
CA ASN A 923 2.50 8.48 9.85
C ASN A 923 3.36 8.50 8.58
N HIS A 924 4.48 7.79 8.64
CA HIS A 924 5.55 7.81 7.64
C HIS A 924 6.21 6.43 7.61
N TYR A 925 6.36 5.78 6.45
CA TYR A 925 6.76 4.35 6.43
C TYR A 925 8.28 4.10 6.37
N ALA A 926 9.12 5.10 6.11
CA ALA A 926 10.54 4.91 5.77
C ALA A 926 11.31 4.05 6.80
N TYR A 927 11.28 4.42 8.09
CA TYR A 927 11.92 3.64 9.16
C TYR A 927 11.28 2.26 9.41
N GLY A 928 10.10 1.99 8.87
CA GLY A 928 9.45 0.68 8.88
C GLY A 928 10.12 -0.36 7.98
N ALA A 929 11.14 0.04 7.20
CA ALA A 929 11.91 -0.88 6.37
C ALA A 929 12.59 -2.02 7.15
N ILE A 930 12.80 -1.88 8.47
CA ILE A 930 13.27 -2.93 9.38
C ILE A 930 12.45 -4.24 9.27
N MET A 931 11.18 -4.15 8.85
CA MET A 931 10.35 -5.34 8.68
C MET A 931 10.82 -6.23 7.51
N GLU A 932 11.57 -5.73 6.52
CA GLU A 932 12.20 -6.60 5.50
C GLU A 932 13.20 -7.57 6.15
N TRP A 933 13.88 -7.14 7.21
CA TRP A 933 14.75 -7.99 8.02
C TRP A 933 13.95 -8.95 8.91
N MET A 934 12.82 -8.50 9.45
CA MET A 934 11.91 -9.38 10.19
C MET A 934 11.41 -10.56 9.34
N TYR A 935 11.10 -10.32 8.05
CA TYR A 935 10.79 -11.39 7.09
C TYR A 935 12.04 -12.22 6.73
N ALA A 936 13.09 -11.57 6.23
CA ALA A 936 14.20 -12.24 5.55
C ALA A 936 15.18 -12.95 6.48
N TYR A 937 15.37 -12.45 7.72
CA TYR A 937 16.38 -12.96 8.66
C TYR A 937 15.77 -13.48 9.96
N MET A 938 14.95 -12.68 10.67
CA MET A 938 14.31 -13.14 11.93
C MET A 938 13.41 -14.37 11.68
N ALA A 939 12.40 -14.24 10.81
CA ALA A 939 11.64 -15.40 10.34
C ALA A 939 12.44 -16.26 9.35
N GLY A 940 13.36 -15.65 8.59
CA GLY A 940 14.30 -16.34 7.72
C GLY A 940 13.81 -16.61 6.29
N ILE A 941 12.74 -15.95 5.83
CA ILE A 941 12.17 -16.12 4.47
C ILE A 941 12.89 -15.16 3.51
N ALA A 942 14.09 -15.53 3.04
CA ALA A 942 14.92 -14.68 2.18
C ALA A 942 14.83 -15.04 0.70
N ARG A 943 14.76 -14.01 -0.17
CA ARG A 943 14.90 -14.16 -1.63
C ARG A 943 16.29 -14.68 -2.01
N ASP A 944 16.36 -15.45 -3.09
CA ASP A 944 17.64 -15.79 -3.75
C ASP A 944 17.87 -14.78 -4.90
N PRO A 945 18.93 -13.95 -4.87
CA PRO A 945 19.14 -12.92 -5.90
C PRO A 945 19.30 -13.48 -7.33
N ASP A 946 19.82 -14.71 -7.46
CA ASP A 946 20.00 -15.42 -8.72
C ASP A 946 18.78 -16.29 -9.08
N SER A 947 17.70 -16.27 -8.28
CA SER A 947 16.42 -16.90 -8.59
C SER A 947 15.21 -16.06 -8.12
N PRO A 948 14.93 -14.93 -8.82
CA PRO A 948 13.84 -14.01 -8.52
C PRO A 948 12.46 -14.66 -8.32
N GLY A 949 11.58 -13.96 -7.60
CA GLY A 949 10.19 -14.38 -7.39
C GLY A 949 10.01 -15.56 -6.45
N PHE A 950 11.07 -15.94 -5.70
CA PHE A 950 11.09 -17.11 -4.81
C PHE A 950 10.89 -18.44 -5.56
N LYS A 951 11.38 -18.53 -6.82
CA LYS A 951 11.41 -19.78 -7.59
C LYS A 951 12.40 -20.78 -6.96
N ARG A 952 13.57 -20.27 -6.58
CA ARG A 952 14.42 -20.80 -5.49
C ARG A 952 14.53 -19.70 -4.43
N PHE A 953 14.65 -20.08 -3.17
CA PHE A 953 14.77 -19.12 -2.06
C PHE A 953 15.58 -19.70 -0.90
N VAL A 954 15.88 -18.88 0.09
CA VAL A 954 16.63 -19.25 1.29
C VAL A 954 15.68 -19.30 2.49
N LEU A 955 15.83 -20.33 3.31
CA LEU A 955 15.19 -20.45 4.62
C LEU A 955 16.32 -20.44 5.67
N GLN A 956 16.50 -19.32 6.37
CA GLN A 956 17.59 -19.12 7.33
C GLN A 956 17.12 -18.27 8.52
N PRO A 957 16.49 -18.86 9.55
CA PRO A 957 16.12 -18.13 10.75
C PRO A 957 17.36 -17.73 11.56
N HIS A 958 17.52 -16.43 11.79
CA HIS A 958 18.49 -15.85 12.72
C HIS A 958 17.82 -15.71 14.09
N LEU A 959 18.22 -16.56 15.03
CA LEU A 959 17.70 -16.55 16.39
C LEU A 959 18.17 -15.31 17.17
N ASP A 960 17.36 -14.86 18.12
CA ASP A 960 17.73 -13.79 19.06
C ASP A 960 18.74 -14.31 20.10
N PRO A 961 19.98 -13.78 20.14
CA PRO A 961 20.97 -14.18 21.14
C PRO A 961 20.73 -13.52 22.51
N THR A 962 19.89 -12.48 22.61
CA THR A 962 19.51 -11.84 23.88
C THR A 962 18.47 -12.68 24.65
N GLY A 963 17.77 -13.60 23.98
CA GLY A 963 16.78 -14.50 24.57
C GLY A 963 15.44 -13.84 24.94
N ARG A 964 15.20 -12.59 24.48
CA ARG A 964 13.94 -11.85 24.64
C ARG A 964 12.85 -12.40 23.71
N ILE A 965 13.22 -12.84 22.51
CA ILE A 965 12.35 -13.49 21.52
C ILE A 965 12.72 -14.97 21.44
N THR A 966 11.84 -15.85 21.93
CA THR A 966 12.05 -17.31 21.90
C THR A 966 11.19 -18.03 20.87
N ARG A 967 10.26 -17.33 20.22
CA ARG A 967 9.36 -17.89 19.19
C ARG A 967 9.03 -16.85 18.11
N VAL A 968 9.16 -17.24 16.86
CA VAL A 968 8.74 -16.47 15.68
C VAL A 968 7.89 -17.33 14.76
N SER A 969 6.85 -16.75 14.16
CA SER A 969 6.09 -17.37 13.07
C SER A 969 5.97 -16.37 11.92
N GLY A 970 6.59 -16.70 10.78
CA GLY A 970 6.52 -15.93 9.54
C GLY A 970 5.86 -16.70 8.39
N SER A 971 5.11 -15.99 7.56
CA SER A 971 4.56 -16.49 6.30
C SER A 971 4.62 -15.45 5.19
N TYR A 972 4.73 -15.91 3.94
CA TYR A 972 4.67 -15.05 2.75
C TYR A 972 4.04 -15.80 1.56
N ALA A 973 2.97 -15.23 1.01
CA ALA A 973 2.21 -15.74 -0.13
C ALA A 973 2.84 -15.32 -1.47
N SER A 974 4.04 -15.85 -1.75
CA SER A 974 4.84 -15.63 -2.95
C SER A 974 4.10 -15.93 -4.26
N PRO A 975 4.62 -15.52 -5.44
CA PRO A 975 4.02 -15.85 -6.73
C PRO A 975 3.61 -17.34 -6.87
N TYR A 976 4.43 -18.27 -6.35
CA TYR A 976 4.21 -19.71 -6.44
C TYR A 976 3.30 -20.30 -5.35
N GLY A 977 3.20 -19.68 -4.16
CA GLY A 977 2.36 -20.17 -3.07
C GLY A 977 2.74 -19.62 -1.70
N GLU A 978 2.15 -20.17 -0.65
CA GLU A 978 2.51 -19.84 0.74
C GLU A 978 3.85 -20.48 1.11
N ILE A 979 4.83 -19.63 1.43
CA ILE A 979 6.05 -19.99 2.14
C ILE A 979 5.76 -19.79 3.64
N THR A 980 6.24 -20.71 4.48
CA THR A 980 6.20 -20.57 5.94
C THR A 980 7.59 -20.85 6.50
N SER A 981 7.96 -20.07 7.51
CA SER A 981 9.14 -20.29 8.34
C SER A 981 8.79 -19.88 9.76
N ALA A 982 8.64 -20.86 10.64
CA ALA A 982 8.30 -20.65 12.05
C ALA A 982 9.26 -21.44 12.94
N TRP A 983 9.67 -20.84 14.05
CA TRP A 983 10.61 -21.44 14.97
C TRP A 983 10.27 -21.15 16.42
N ARG A 984 10.69 -22.06 17.31
CA ARG A 984 10.67 -21.83 18.76
C ARG A 984 11.80 -22.56 19.46
N LEU A 985 12.37 -21.91 20.48
CA LEU A 985 13.31 -22.53 21.40
C LEU A 985 12.55 -23.25 22.52
N VAL A 986 12.94 -24.49 22.82
CA VAL A 986 12.37 -25.34 23.87
C VAL A 986 13.49 -25.96 24.71
N GLU A 987 13.12 -26.70 25.78
CA GLU A 987 14.06 -27.37 26.70
C GLU A 987 15.07 -26.41 27.38
N ALA A 988 14.67 -25.13 27.56
CA ALA A 988 15.53 -24.01 27.96
C ALA A 988 16.68 -23.78 26.95
N GLY A 989 16.33 -23.43 25.71
CA GLY A 989 17.27 -23.09 24.62
C GLY A 989 17.90 -24.28 23.90
N ARG A 990 18.00 -25.44 24.55
CA ARG A 990 18.78 -26.61 24.06
C ARG A 990 18.23 -27.29 22.80
N THR A 991 16.97 -27.05 22.44
CA THR A 991 16.38 -27.57 21.19
C THR A 991 15.60 -26.46 20.49
N LEU A 992 15.88 -26.29 19.20
CA LEU A 992 15.11 -25.49 18.26
C LEU A 992 14.08 -26.39 17.58
N GLU A 993 12.80 -26.10 17.71
CA GLU A 993 11.76 -26.63 16.81
C GLU A 993 11.59 -25.66 15.62
N TYR A 994 11.41 -26.21 14.42
CA TYR A 994 11.32 -25.47 13.17
C TYR A 994 10.28 -26.08 12.21
N ASP A 995 9.26 -25.29 11.87
CA ASP A 995 8.21 -25.65 10.91
C ASP A 995 8.37 -24.84 9.62
N ALA A 996 8.34 -25.52 8.47
CA ALA A 996 8.47 -24.86 7.16
C ALA A 996 7.53 -25.40 6.08
N VAL A 997 7.19 -24.52 5.15
CA VAL A 997 6.41 -24.83 3.93
C VAL A 997 7.14 -24.26 2.73
N VAL A 998 7.38 -25.11 1.74
CA VAL A 998 7.98 -24.77 0.44
C VAL A 998 6.94 -25.05 -0.65
N PRO A 999 6.44 -24.03 -1.39
CA PRO A 999 5.43 -24.20 -2.43
C PRO A 999 5.77 -25.25 -3.49
N ALA A 1000 4.76 -25.92 -4.04
CA ALA A 1000 4.97 -26.74 -5.24
C ALA A 1000 5.49 -25.86 -6.40
N ASN A 1001 6.32 -26.44 -7.27
CA ASN A 1001 7.09 -25.74 -8.30
C ASN A 1001 8.29 -24.88 -7.82
N THR A 1002 8.68 -24.97 -6.54
CA THR A 1002 9.86 -24.28 -5.98
C THR A 1002 10.79 -25.24 -5.22
N GLU A 1003 12.04 -24.80 -4.98
CA GLU A 1003 12.99 -25.43 -4.04
C GLU A 1003 13.56 -24.37 -3.08
N ALA A 1004 14.06 -24.79 -1.91
CA ALA A 1004 14.67 -23.88 -0.94
C ALA A 1004 16.05 -24.37 -0.47
N VAL A 1005 16.92 -23.42 -0.10
CA VAL A 1005 18.15 -23.68 0.65
C VAL A 1005 17.85 -23.40 2.12
N LEU A 1006 17.63 -24.47 2.89
CA LEU A 1006 17.43 -24.41 4.33
C LEU A 1006 18.78 -24.38 5.06
N ARG A 1007 18.93 -23.47 6.01
CA ARG A 1007 20.12 -23.27 6.85
C ARG A 1007 19.65 -23.12 8.29
N LEU A 1008 19.98 -24.08 9.16
CA LEU A 1008 19.57 -24.06 10.57
C LEU A 1008 20.77 -24.05 11.51
N PRO A 1009 20.79 -23.20 12.55
CA PRO A 1009 21.77 -23.31 13.63
C PRO A 1009 21.54 -24.61 14.39
N ALA A 1010 22.63 -25.34 14.67
CA ALA A 1010 22.59 -26.62 15.33
C ALA A 1010 23.93 -26.98 15.97
N ALA A 1011 23.93 -27.94 16.90
CA ALA A 1011 25.11 -28.60 17.42
C ALA A 1011 25.90 -29.36 16.34
N ALA A 1012 27.12 -29.80 16.67
CA ALA A 1012 27.96 -30.57 15.74
C ALA A 1012 27.44 -32.00 15.51
N GLY A 1013 27.59 -32.49 14.26
CA GLY A 1013 27.32 -33.87 13.84
C GLY A 1013 26.06 -34.03 12.98
N ASP A 1014 26.08 -35.03 12.08
CA ASP A 1014 25.05 -35.31 11.07
C ASP A 1014 23.63 -35.51 11.64
N ASP A 1015 23.58 -35.94 12.90
CA ASP A 1015 22.37 -36.25 13.66
C ASP A 1015 21.81 -35.04 14.44
N ALA A 1016 22.38 -33.84 14.29
CA ALA A 1016 21.98 -32.64 15.04
C ALA A 1016 20.64 -32.05 14.59
N VAL A 1017 20.35 -32.09 13.29
CA VAL A 1017 19.06 -31.68 12.68
C VAL A 1017 18.29 -32.93 12.25
N ARG A 1018 17.02 -33.03 12.67
CA ARG A 1018 16.20 -34.25 12.54
C ARG A 1018 14.76 -33.94 12.16
N GLU A 1019 14.16 -34.77 11.31
CA GLU A 1019 12.71 -34.84 11.12
C GLU A 1019 12.17 -36.02 11.93
N GLY A 1020 11.54 -35.72 13.06
CA GLY A 1020 11.15 -36.72 14.06
C GLY A 1020 12.35 -37.55 14.54
N ARG A 1021 12.42 -38.83 14.15
CA ARG A 1021 13.51 -39.75 14.50
C ARG A 1021 14.60 -39.88 13.42
N THR A 1022 14.41 -39.28 12.25
CA THR A 1022 15.33 -39.43 11.09
C THR A 1022 16.30 -38.24 11.02
N PRO A 1023 17.63 -38.46 10.92
CA PRO A 1023 18.59 -37.39 10.62
C PRO A 1023 18.22 -36.71 9.30
N PHE A 1024 18.16 -35.38 9.26
CA PHE A 1024 17.52 -34.67 8.14
C PHE A 1024 18.27 -34.85 6.81
N ALA A 1025 19.59 -35.07 6.85
CA ALA A 1025 20.41 -35.46 5.70
C ALA A 1025 20.05 -36.84 5.07
N ARG A 1026 19.14 -37.61 5.69
CA ARG A 1026 18.66 -38.92 5.23
C ARG A 1026 17.16 -38.95 4.90
N VAL A 1027 16.52 -37.78 4.80
CA VAL A 1027 15.12 -37.66 4.36
C VAL A 1027 15.06 -37.62 2.84
N ASP A 1028 14.12 -38.36 2.24
CA ASP A 1028 14.01 -38.46 0.78
C ASP A 1028 13.87 -37.09 0.10
N GLY A 1029 14.70 -36.87 -0.93
CA GLY A 1029 14.77 -35.61 -1.69
C GLY A 1029 15.58 -34.49 -1.03
N VAL A 1030 15.96 -34.62 0.25
CA VAL A 1030 16.83 -33.64 0.93
C VAL A 1030 18.30 -33.89 0.56
N ARG A 1031 19.02 -32.83 0.20
CA ARG A 1031 20.47 -32.87 -0.05
C ARG A 1031 21.21 -32.02 0.96
N PHE A 1032 22.00 -32.63 1.83
CA PHE A 1032 22.96 -31.91 2.66
C PHE A 1032 24.00 -31.18 1.79
N LEU A 1033 24.30 -29.93 2.13
CA LEU A 1033 25.22 -29.05 1.40
C LEU A 1033 26.52 -28.79 2.17
N GLY A 1034 26.55 -29.09 3.47
CA GLY A 1034 27.69 -28.84 4.36
C GLY A 1034 27.28 -28.13 5.65
N ARG A 1035 28.28 -27.83 6.48
CA ARG A 1035 28.14 -27.10 7.75
C ARG A 1035 29.25 -26.07 7.85
N THR A 1036 28.88 -24.84 8.20
CA THR A 1036 29.79 -23.70 8.37
C THR A 1036 29.32 -22.91 9.59
N ASP A 1037 30.23 -22.48 10.45
CA ASP A 1037 29.98 -21.52 11.56
C ASP A 1037 28.72 -21.82 12.41
N GLY A 1038 28.56 -23.09 12.81
CA GLY A 1038 27.42 -23.55 13.62
C GLY A 1038 26.14 -23.88 12.84
N VAL A 1039 26.06 -23.50 11.57
CA VAL A 1039 24.87 -23.64 10.71
C VAL A 1039 25.00 -24.84 9.79
N SER A 1040 23.99 -25.71 9.79
CA SER A 1040 23.88 -26.88 8.91
C SER A 1040 22.98 -26.56 7.71
N ALA A 1041 23.49 -26.76 6.50
CA ALA A 1041 22.84 -26.34 5.25
C ALA A 1041 22.32 -27.52 4.41
N PHE A 1042 21.12 -27.37 3.85
CA PHE A 1042 20.40 -28.37 3.07
C PHE A 1042 19.72 -27.72 1.87
N ARG A 1043 19.68 -28.39 0.72
CA ARG A 1043 18.69 -28.11 -0.33
C ARG A 1043 17.48 -29.00 -0.08
N ILE A 1044 16.30 -28.38 -0.01
CA ILE A 1044 15.04 -29.05 0.25
C ILE A 1044 14.05 -28.80 -0.89
N PRO A 1045 13.30 -29.81 -1.35
CA PRO A 1045 12.28 -29.65 -2.37
C PRO A 1045 10.99 -29.04 -1.81
N SER A 1046 10.01 -28.78 -2.67
CA SER A 1046 8.64 -28.46 -2.26
C SER A 1046 8.06 -29.44 -1.24
N GLY A 1047 7.27 -28.96 -0.28
CA GLY A 1047 6.73 -29.78 0.81
C GLY A 1047 6.43 -29.03 2.10
N ARG A 1048 5.96 -29.77 3.10
CA ARG A 1048 5.89 -29.34 4.51
C ARG A 1048 6.92 -30.11 5.33
N TYR A 1049 7.58 -29.46 6.29
CA TYR A 1049 8.65 -30.02 7.11
C TYR A 1049 8.45 -29.63 8.58
N HIS A 1050 8.70 -30.57 9.50
CA HIS A 1050 8.69 -30.32 10.94
C HIS A 1050 9.98 -30.89 11.54
N LEU A 1051 10.88 -29.99 11.95
CA LEU A 1051 12.27 -30.30 12.27
C LEU A 1051 12.62 -29.94 13.71
N THR A 1052 13.55 -30.70 14.27
CA THR A 1052 14.22 -30.40 15.54
C THR A 1052 15.71 -30.26 15.30
N ALA A 1053 16.32 -29.18 15.78
CA ALA A 1053 17.76 -28.95 15.76
C ALA A 1053 18.26 -28.75 17.20
N ARG A 1054 19.07 -29.68 17.70
CA ARG A 1054 19.74 -29.51 19.00
C ARG A 1054 20.68 -28.31 18.94
N GLN A 1055 20.63 -27.44 19.92
CA GLN A 1055 21.53 -26.29 20.06
C GLN A 1055 22.77 -26.66 20.89
N HIS A 1056 23.69 -25.70 21.04
CA HIS A 1056 24.94 -25.86 21.78
C HIS A 1056 24.79 -25.67 23.29
#